data_AF-A0A7F8RSN2-F1
#
_entry.id   AF-A0A7F8RSN2-F1
#
_cell.length_a   1.000
_cell.length_b   1.000
_cell.length_c   1.000
_cell.angle_alpha   90.00
_cell.angle_beta   90.00
_cell.angle_gamma   90.00
#
_symmetry.space_group_name_H-M   'P 1'
#
loop_
_entity.id
_entity.type
_entity.pdbx_description
1 polymer ?
#
loop_
_entity_poly.entity_id
_entity_poly.type
_entity_poly.pdbx_seq_one_letter_code
_entity_poly.pdbx_strand_id
1 'polypeptide(L)'
;MEQHRGDTEKSFMKARVHPCGQLHCCLILGNGPSRSHLQQPPPRSVSSHQQRGKSLHRQDYNSLKAQMMYPPGMRQQVFQFFSKVLAQVQHPLLHYLNVHRPVQKLLRLGGTVPGSQTEKEEVQFTTVLCSKIQQDPALLTYILEGKKIVRRKKSSKEPTTLPREAANIQDKDHPRSKAPDMSPCGARALSAQPPAEAEEEPDGAAGESNLITSLVGLCKSKKGRVALKAQENLLLLVSVASPAAATYLVQSSPCCAAVVEHLCQLYQSVPPFLDPADIAALEGVSWRLPSAPSDEASFPGKDALAAFLGWFDYCDHLITEAHMVVADALAKAVAEKLFVEILQPHLLHVSEQSVLTSTALLTAMLRQLRSPALLREAVAFLLGTDPQPAAPDDGPRTLCAHLIGHCDHLSDEISITTLRLFEELLQKPHEQVIRSLVLCNLEGRHYVARGSPEPESYEDTLDLEEDPYFTDGFLNSSFQPSAKPPPAPATNSDGKTAVTEIVNSFLCLVPEEAKTSAFLEETGYDTYVHDAYGLFQECSSRVAPWGWPLGPTPLDPHEPEQPFFEGHFLRMLFDRMSRILEQPYSLNLQVTSVLSRLALFPHPLIHEYLLDPYINLAPGCRSLFSVLVRVIGDLMQRIQRVPQFPGKLLLVRKQLMGQVPGEQLDHQTLLQGVVVLEEFCKELAAIAFVKFPPHGPHLHLSPPREGHV
;
A
#
# COMPACT_ATOMS: atom_id res chain seq x y z
N MET A 1 -52.81 -46.94 -35.32
CA MET A 1 -53.01 -48.12 -34.47
C MET A 1 -53.11 -47.61 -33.03
N GLU A 2 -54.24 -47.01 -32.65
CA GLU A 2 -55.44 -47.71 -32.11
C GLU A 2 -55.12 -48.44 -30.79
N GLN A 3 -55.55 -47.90 -29.63
CA GLN A 3 -56.85 -48.15 -28.95
C GLN A 3 -56.89 -49.56 -28.30
N HIS A 4 -57.41 -49.82 -27.08
CA HIS A 4 -58.33 -49.10 -26.19
C HIS A 4 -58.48 -49.86 -24.83
N ARG A 5 -58.86 -49.12 -23.76
CA ARG A 5 -59.83 -49.43 -22.65
C ARG A 5 -59.72 -50.74 -21.83
N GLY A 6 -60.09 -50.82 -20.55
CA GLY A 6 -60.79 -49.92 -19.59
C GLY A 6 -60.70 -50.54 -18.18
N ASP A 7 -60.58 -49.74 -17.12
CA ASP A 7 -61.63 -49.23 -16.20
C ASP A 7 -62.31 -50.25 -15.26
N THR A 8 -62.08 -50.04 -13.95
CA THR A 8 -63.06 -50.12 -12.83
C THR A 8 -62.39 -49.43 -11.62
N GLU A 9 -62.73 -48.17 -11.30
CA GLU A 9 -63.70 -47.70 -10.28
C GLU A 9 -63.56 -48.37 -8.90
N LYS A 10 -63.63 -47.75 -7.71
CA LYS A 10 -63.82 -46.40 -7.10
C LYS A 10 -63.47 -46.65 -5.60
N SER A 11 -62.96 -45.73 -4.76
CA SER A 11 -63.78 -44.75 -4.03
C SER A 11 -63.01 -44.18 -2.82
N PHE A 12 -62.91 -42.83 -2.75
CA PHE A 12 -62.90 -41.93 -1.56
C PHE A 12 -61.69 -41.99 -0.59
N MET A 13 -61.08 -40.87 -0.11
CA MET A 13 -61.65 -39.58 0.29
C MET A 13 -60.60 -38.44 0.30
N LYS A 14 -61.06 -37.23 -0.07
CA LYS A 14 -60.39 -35.91 0.02
C LYS A 14 -60.01 -35.49 1.45
N ALA A 15 -58.84 -34.87 1.62
CA ALA A 15 -58.59 -33.84 2.66
C ALA A 15 -57.49 -32.89 2.15
N ARG A 16 -57.83 -31.78 1.49
CA ARG A 16 -57.90 -30.40 2.04
C ARG A 16 -56.74 -30.01 2.97
N VAL A 17 -55.96 -29.07 2.46
CA VAL A 17 -54.82 -28.37 3.04
C VAL A 17 -55.29 -27.12 3.82
N HIS A 18 -54.55 -26.80 4.90
CA HIS A 18 -54.57 -25.62 5.82
C HIS A 18 -55.55 -25.62 7.02
N PRO A 19 -55.25 -24.89 8.13
CA PRO A 19 -53.95 -24.66 8.80
C PRO A 19 -54.04 -24.79 10.36
N CYS A 20 -52.98 -25.20 11.03
CA CYS A 20 -52.80 -25.01 12.48
C CYS A 20 -51.29 -25.02 12.77
N GLY A 21 -50.63 -24.02 13.33
CA GLY A 21 -51.09 -22.97 14.22
C GLY A 21 -50.46 -23.18 15.60
N GLN A 22 -49.38 -22.44 15.87
CA GLN A 22 -48.69 -22.23 17.16
C GLN A 22 -47.44 -23.08 17.49
N LEU A 23 -46.31 -22.37 17.35
CA LEU A 23 -44.97 -22.67 17.85
C LEU A 23 -44.99 -23.03 19.36
N HIS A 24 -44.41 -24.16 19.68
CA HIS A 24 -44.03 -24.56 21.03
C HIS A 24 -42.62 -24.02 21.37
N CYS A 25 -42.52 -22.70 21.60
CA CYS A 25 -41.28 -22.03 22.04
C CYS A 25 -41.45 -21.06 23.22
N CYS A 26 -42.45 -21.27 24.09
CA CYS A 26 -42.70 -20.42 25.27
C CYS A 26 -42.60 -21.14 26.63
N LEU A 27 -41.93 -22.30 26.73
CA LEU A 27 -41.88 -23.08 27.99
C LEU A 27 -40.52 -23.14 28.69
N ILE A 28 -39.69 -22.11 28.51
CA ILE A 28 -38.63 -21.78 29.48
C ILE A 28 -38.70 -20.27 29.64
N LEU A 29 -38.95 -19.77 30.86
CA LEU A 29 -39.29 -18.39 31.26
C LEU A 29 -40.79 -18.08 31.40
N GLY A 30 -41.44 -18.73 32.36
CA GLY A 30 -42.73 -18.30 32.91
C GLY A 30 -42.94 -18.88 34.30
N ASN A 31 -42.76 -18.07 35.34
CA ASN A 31 -43.00 -18.44 36.74
C ASN A 31 -44.42 -18.98 36.95
N GLY A 32 -44.56 -20.17 37.54
CA GLY A 32 -45.85 -20.75 37.94
C GLY A 32 -46.35 -20.19 39.29
N PRO A 33 -47.67 -20.08 39.51
CA PRO A 33 -48.24 -19.75 40.81
C PRO A 33 -48.78 -21.00 41.53
N SER A 34 -48.73 -20.99 42.86
CA SER A 34 -49.41 -21.90 43.81
C SER A 34 -49.30 -21.20 45.17
N ARG A 35 -50.31 -20.95 46.02
CA ARG A 35 -51.65 -21.48 46.29
C ARG A 35 -52.51 -20.38 46.95
N SER A 36 -53.83 -20.59 46.92
CA SER A 36 -54.89 -19.84 47.62
C SER A 36 -54.95 -20.13 49.13
N HIS A 37 -55.13 -19.10 49.97
CA HIS A 37 -56.08 -19.08 51.10
C HIS A 37 -56.34 -17.63 51.60
N LEU A 38 -57.56 -17.40 52.07
CA LEU A 38 -58.22 -16.13 52.41
C LEU A 38 -57.54 -15.30 53.52
N GLN A 39 -57.49 -13.96 53.38
CA GLN A 39 -58.18 -12.97 54.26
C GLN A 39 -58.02 -11.52 53.74
N GLN A 40 -59.03 -10.68 53.94
CA GLN A 40 -59.14 -9.26 53.51
C GLN A 40 -58.46 -8.25 54.51
N PRO A 41 -58.33 -6.93 54.18
CA PRO A 41 -57.15 -6.07 54.44
C PRO A 41 -57.29 -5.06 55.61
N PRO A 42 -56.25 -4.22 55.89
CA PRO A 42 -56.41 -2.75 55.69
C PRO A 42 -55.09 -2.04 55.19
N PRO A 43 -54.90 -0.69 55.21
CA PRO A 43 -54.75 0.09 53.99
C PRO A 43 -53.35 0.71 53.71
N ARG A 44 -53.15 1.02 52.43
CA ARG A 44 -52.23 1.97 51.75
C ARG A 44 -51.19 2.75 52.59
N SER A 45 -49.94 2.72 52.10
CA SER A 45 -49.15 3.93 51.89
C SER A 45 -48.30 3.83 50.61
N VAL A 46 -48.26 4.94 49.89
CA VAL A 46 -47.71 5.14 48.56
C VAL A 46 -46.29 5.67 48.68
N SER A 47 -45.31 5.10 47.97
CA SER A 47 -44.18 5.80 47.32
C SER A 47 -43.00 4.85 47.05
N SER A 48 -42.60 4.72 45.78
CA SER A 48 -41.23 4.43 45.28
C SER A 48 -41.19 3.62 43.96
N HIS A 49 -41.87 4.09 42.91
CA HIS A 49 -41.72 3.56 41.55
C HIS A 49 -40.92 4.53 40.65
N GLN A 50 -39.61 4.70 40.91
CA GLN A 50 -38.71 5.29 39.90
C GLN A 50 -37.26 4.77 39.92
N GLN A 51 -36.87 3.91 40.87
CA GLN A 51 -35.52 3.28 40.90
C GLN A 51 -35.50 1.77 40.59
N ARG A 52 -36.65 1.09 40.61
CA ARG A 52 -36.71 -0.38 40.40
C ARG A 52 -36.50 -0.85 38.96
N GLY A 53 -36.68 0.02 37.97
CA GLY A 53 -36.59 -0.33 36.55
C GLY A 53 -35.16 -0.49 36.01
N LYS A 54 -34.15 0.08 36.68
CA LYS A 54 -32.75 -0.01 36.25
C LYS A 54 -32.00 -1.18 36.90
N SER A 55 -32.38 -1.62 38.11
CA SER A 55 -31.75 -2.78 38.75
C SER A 55 -32.26 -4.11 38.19
N LEU A 56 -33.55 -4.22 37.84
CA LEU A 56 -34.10 -5.46 37.26
C LEU A 56 -33.40 -5.86 35.96
N HIS A 57 -33.14 -4.91 35.05
CA HIS A 57 -32.54 -5.23 33.74
C HIS A 57 -31.05 -5.63 33.84
N ARG A 58 -30.35 -5.23 34.92
CA ARG A 58 -28.94 -5.59 35.21
C ARG A 58 -28.87 -6.91 35.99
N GLN A 59 -29.80 -7.16 36.92
CA GLN A 59 -29.95 -8.45 37.62
C GLN A 59 -30.41 -9.57 36.68
N ASP A 60 -31.35 -9.32 35.77
CA ASP A 60 -31.81 -10.30 34.79
C ASP A 60 -30.71 -10.68 33.79
N TYR A 61 -29.84 -9.74 33.41
CA TYR A 61 -28.69 -10.03 32.55
C TYR A 61 -27.64 -10.89 33.25
N ASN A 62 -27.30 -10.55 34.50
CA ASN A 62 -26.32 -11.33 35.28
C ASN A 62 -26.85 -12.71 35.69
N SER A 63 -28.15 -12.83 35.97
CA SER A 63 -28.80 -14.11 36.27
C SER A 63 -28.92 -15.00 35.03
N LEU A 64 -29.27 -14.44 33.86
CA LEU A 64 -29.28 -15.17 32.58
C LEU A 64 -27.87 -15.58 32.13
N LYS A 65 -26.86 -14.73 32.38
CA LYS A 65 -25.44 -15.04 32.13
C LYS A 65 -24.98 -16.21 33.01
N ALA A 66 -25.35 -16.22 34.29
CA ALA A 66 -25.04 -17.32 35.21
C ALA A 66 -25.76 -18.63 34.83
N GLN A 67 -27.03 -18.56 34.41
CA GLN A 67 -27.81 -19.73 33.97
C GLN A 67 -27.32 -20.33 32.64
N MET A 68 -26.74 -19.53 31.75
CA MET A 68 -26.17 -20.00 30.47
C MET A 68 -24.72 -20.48 30.57
N MET A 69 -24.02 -20.16 31.67
CA MET A 69 -22.64 -20.58 31.93
C MET A 69 -22.54 -21.87 32.74
N TYR A 70 -23.64 -22.35 33.31
CA TYR A 70 -23.68 -23.56 34.14
C TYR A 70 -24.75 -24.54 33.64
N PRO A 71 -24.45 -25.84 33.45
CA PRO A 71 -23.16 -26.51 33.70
C PRO A 71 -22.06 -26.18 32.65
N PRO A 72 -20.77 -26.51 32.94
CA PRO A 72 -19.68 -26.37 31.97
C PRO A 72 -20.03 -27.02 30.62
N GLY A 73 -19.85 -26.29 29.52
CA GLY A 73 -20.24 -26.72 28.17
C GLY A 73 -21.63 -26.26 27.72
N MET A 74 -22.49 -25.75 28.61
CA MET A 74 -23.82 -25.24 28.23
C MET A 74 -23.73 -24.12 27.20
N ARG A 75 -22.72 -23.24 27.32
CA ARG A 75 -22.46 -22.17 26.35
C ARG A 75 -22.17 -22.70 24.93
N GLN A 76 -21.43 -23.80 24.80
CA GLN A 76 -21.19 -24.45 23.50
C GLN A 76 -22.51 -24.99 22.92
N GLN A 77 -23.30 -25.67 23.76
CA GLN A 77 -24.60 -26.21 23.34
C GLN A 77 -25.58 -25.12 22.89
N VAL A 78 -25.58 -23.97 23.58
CA VAL A 78 -26.38 -22.80 23.20
C VAL A 78 -25.98 -22.29 21.82
N PHE A 79 -24.68 -22.06 21.56
CA PHE A 79 -24.22 -21.63 20.24
C PHE A 79 -24.54 -22.66 19.15
N GLN A 80 -24.34 -23.95 19.40
CA GLN A 80 -24.66 -25.01 18.45
C GLN A 80 -26.16 -25.10 18.14
N PHE A 81 -27.01 -24.98 19.17
CA PHE A 81 -28.46 -24.98 19.02
C PHE A 81 -28.91 -23.81 18.14
N PHE A 82 -28.53 -22.58 18.49
CA PHE A 82 -28.95 -21.40 17.73
C PHE A 82 -28.36 -21.38 16.32
N SER A 83 -27.13 -21.88 16.11
CA SER A 83 -26.54 -22.03 14.78
C SER A 83 -27.35 -22.99 13.91
N LYS A 84 -27.73 -24.17 14.44
CA LYS A 84 -28.54 -25.16 13.71
C LYS A 84 -29.93 -24.64 13.38
N VAL A 85 -30.59 -24.00 14.36
CA VAL A 85 -31.92 -23.39 14.15
C VAL A 85 -31.86 -22.35 13.04
N LEU A 86 -30.94 -21.38 13.14
CA LEU A 86 -30.81 -20.33 12.12
C LEU A 86 -30.45 -20.90 10.74
N ALA A 87 -29.60 -21.94 10.67
CA ALA A 87 -29.24 -22.56 9.41
C ALA A 87 -30.43 -23.26 8.74
N GLN A 88 -31.25 -23.98 9.51
CA GLN A 88 -32.37 -24.78 8.99
C GLN A 88 -33.61 -23.96 8.65
N VAL A 89 -33.78 -22.78 9.25
CA VAL A 89 -34.97 -21.97 8.97
C VAL A 89 -34.88 -21.31 7.59
N GLN A 90 -35.86 -21.62 6.74
CA GLN A 90 -36.03 -21.02 5.40
C GLN A 90 -36.80 -19.70 5.43
N HIS A 91 -37.63 -19.45 6.45
CA HIS A 91 -38.32 -18.16 6.62
C HIS A 91 -37.35 -17.06 7.10
N PRO A 92 -37.54 -15.80 6.69
CA PRO A 92 -36.65 -14.68 7.02
C PRO A 92 -36.86 -14.17 8.46
N LEU A 93 -36.62 -15.04 9.45
CA LEU A 93 -36.95 -14.81 10.85
C LEU A 93 -36.15 -13.66 11.50
N LEU A 94 -34.99 -13.31 10.93
CA LEU A 94 -34.09 -12.29 11.48
C LEU A 94 -34.69 -10.88 11.43
N HIS A 95 -35.72 -10.64 10.63
CA HIS A 95 -36.48 -9.38 10.62
C HIS A 95 -37.35 -9.20 11.86
N TYR A 96 -37.71 -10.28 12.57
CA TYR A 96 -38.55 -10.18 13.75
C TYR A 96 -37.73 -9.80 14.98
N LEU A 97 -38.14 -8.70 15.64
CA LEU A 97 -37.50 -8.17 16.85
C LEU A 97 -37.29 -9.21 17.96
N ASN A 98 -38.19 -10.19 18.07
CA ASN A 98 -38.15 -11.23 19.09
C ASN A 98 -37.07 -12.30 18.82
N VAL A 99 -36.57 -12.42 17.59
CA VAL A 99 -35.46 -13.30 17.21
C VAL A 99 -34.13 -12.51 17.24
N HIS A 100 -34.18 -11.25 16.81
CA HIS A 100 -33.04 -10.35 16.79
C HIS A 100 -32.42 -10.12 18.19
N ARG A 101 -33.23 -9.90 19.23
CA ARG A 101 -32.72 -9.65 20.60
C ARG A 101 -31.91 -10.82 21.18
N PRO A 102 -32.37 -12.09 21.11
CA PRO A 102 -31.56 -13.25 21.47
C PRO A 102 -30.25 -13.35 20.68
N VAL A 103 -30.27 -13.12 19.37
CA VAL A 103 -29.07 -13.14 18.52
C VAL A 103 -28.06 -12.08 18.98
N GLN A 104 -28.50 -10.85 19.24
CA GLN A 104 -27.63 -9.81 19.78
C GLN A 104 -27.09 -10.13 21.18
N LYS A 105 -27.89 -10.78 22.04
CA LYS A 105 -27.41 -11.23 23.36
C LYS A 105 -26.34 -12.31 23.21
N LEU A 106 -26.49 -13.26 22.28
CA LEU A 106 -25.47 -14.28 22.01
C LEU A 106 -24.17 -13.68 21.48
N LEU A 107 -24.25 -12.69 20.58
CA LEU A 107 -23.09 -11.94 20.12
C LEU A 107 -22.38 -11.19 21.25
N ARG A 108 -23.13 -10.69 22.25
CA ARG A 108 -22.52 -10.05 23.44
C ARG A 108 -21.89 -11.02 24.42
N LEU A 109 -22.30 -12.28 24.38
CA LEU A 109 -21.67 -13.33 25.18
C LEU A 109 -20.37 -13.76 24.52
N GLY A 110 -20.32 -13.88 23.18
CA GLY A 110 -19.11 -14.16 22.39
C GLY A 110 -18.18 -12.95 22.28
N GLY A 111 -17.06 -12.98 22.98
CA GLY A 111 -16.13 -11.83 23.05
C GLY A 111 -15.47 -11.63 24.42
N THR A 112 -15.86 -12.41 25.43
CA THR A 112 -15.18 -12.39 26.73
C THR A 112 -13.95 -13.31 26.68
N VAL A 113 -12.81 -12.73 26.29
CA VAL A 113 -11.44 -13.30 26.35
C VAL A 113 -11.01 -14.16 25.13
N PRO A 114 -9.94 -13.75 24.41
CA PRO A 114 -9.28 -14.59 23.38
C PRO A 114 -8.82 -15.93 23.96
N GLY A 115 -9.00 -17.03 23.22
CA GLY A 115 -8.65 -18.38 23.68
C GLY A 115 -9.75 -19.08 24.47
N SER A 116 -10.98 -18.56 24.48
CA SER A 116 -12.14 -19.28 25.02
C SER A 116 -12.32 -20.66 24.36
N GLN A 117 -12.77 -21.64 25.15
CA GLN A 117 -13.13 -22.97 24.63
C GLN A 117 -14.34 -22.94 23.68
N THR A 118 -15.02 -21.78 23.55
CA THR A 118 -16.23 -21.60 22.72
C THR A 118 -15.97 -20.93 21.37
N GLU A 119 -14.73 -20.54 21.05
CA GLU A 119 -14.40 -19.83 19.81
C GLU A 119 -14.85 -20.55 18.54
N LYS A 120 -14.80 -21.90 18.54
CA LYS A 120 -15.22 -22.72 17.41
C LYS A 120 -16.73 -22.61 17.16
N GLU A 121 -17.52 -22.71 18.23
CA GLU A 121 -18.97 -22.58 18.16
C GLU A 121 -19.39 -21.14 17.88
N GLU A 122 -18.65 -20.15 18.40
CA GLU A 122 -18.86 -18.73 18.13
C GLU A 122 -18.64 -18.39 16.65
N VAL A 123 -17.54 -18.86 16.06
CA VAL A 123 -17.30 -18.62 14.62
C VAL A 123 -18.28 -19.38 13.74
N GLN A 124 -18.73 -20.57 14.16
CA GLN A 124 -19.79 -21.29 13.45
C GLN A 124 -21.10 -20.49 13.48
N PHE A 125 -21.46 -19.93 14.63
CA PHE A 125 -22.65 -19.11 14.78
C PHE A 125 -22.58 -17.83 13.93
N THR A 126 -21.46 -17.11 13.97
CA THR A 126 -21.29 -15.90 13.13
C THR A 126 -21.26 -16.26 11.64
N THR A 127 -20.71 -17.41 11.25
CA THR A 127 -20.75 -17.91 9.85
C THR A 127 -22.19 -18.09 9.36
N VAL A 128 -23.05 -18.72 10.17
CA VAL A 128 -24.47 -18.90 9.81
C VAL A 128 -25.17 -17.54 9.65
N LEU A 129 -24.89 -16.58 10.54
CA LEU A 129 -25.43 -15.22 10.42
C LEU A 129 -24.96 -14.53 9.14
N CYS A 130 -23.67 -14.61 8.82
CA CYS A 130 -23.11 -13.99 7.61
C CYS A 130 -23.70 -14.62 6.34
N SER A 131 -23.92 -15.93 6.33
CA SER A 131 -24.61 -16.61 5.22
C SER A 131 -26.06 -16.14 5.05
N LYS A 132 -26.78 -15.86 6.14
CA LYS A 132 -28.13 -15.28 6.06
C LYS A 132 -28.11 -13.82 5.59
N ILE A 133 -27.10 -13.04 5.99
CA ILE A 133 -26.91 -11.66 5.51
C ILE A 133 -26.54 -11.66 4.02
N GLN A 134 -25.77 -12.63 3.54
CA GLN A 134 -25.49 -12.78 2.11
C GLN A 134 -26.76 -13.08 1.30
N GLN A 135 -27.69 -13.89 1.85
CA GLN A 135 -28.99 -14.17 1.23
C GLN A 135 -29.92 -12.94 1.24
N ASP A 136 -29.79 -12.08 2.26
CA ASP A 136 -30.57 -10.86 2.40
C ASP A 136 -29.72 -9.72 3.01
N PRO A 137 -29.07 -8.90 2.16
CA PRO A 137 -28.18 -7.82 2.61
C PRO A 137 -28.84 -6.74 3.46
N ALA A 138 -30.17 -6.59 3.40
CA ALA A 138 -30.88 -5.60 4.21
C ALA A 138 -30.77 -5.91 5.71
N LEU A 139 -30.61 -7.19 6.07
CA LEU A 139 -30.42 -7.65 7.44
C LEU A 139 -29.18 -7.04 8.10
N LEU A 140 -28.13 -6.72 7.35
CA LEU A 140 -26.93 -6.12 7.91
C LEU A 140 -27.23 -4.80 8.58
N THR A 141 -28.00 -3.92 7.94
CA THR A 141 -28.41 -2.64 8.51
C THR A 141 -29.22 -2.85 9.79
N TYR A 142 -30.17 -3.80 9.80
CA TYR A 142 -30.97 -4.09 10.99
C TYR A 142 -30.15 -4.64 12.17
N ILE A 143 -29.19 -5.52 11.89
CA ILE A 143 -28.30 -6.13 12.90
C ILE A 143 -27.34 -5.08 13.48
N LEU A 144 -26.85 -4.17 12.64
CA LEU A 144 -25.96 -3.07 13.02
C LEU A 144 -26.69 -1.95 13.78
N GLU A 145 -27.89 -1.54 13.37
CA GLU A 145 -28.64 -0.39 13.91
C GLU A 145 -29.34 -0.62 15.26
N GLY A 146 -29.14 -1.78 15.90
CA GLY A 146 -29.98 -2.38 16.95
C GLY A 146 -30.31 -1.61 18.25
N LYS A 147 -30.17 -0.28 18.29
CA LYS A 147 -30.71 0.62 19.31
C LYS A 147 -31.42 1.89 18.79
N LYS A 148 -31.30 2.28 17.53
CA LYS A 148 -31.86 3.59 17.06
C LYS A 148 -33.38 3.58 16.81
N ILE A 149 -34.00 2.41 16.61
CA ILE A 149 -35.46 2.29 16.38
C ILE A 149 -36.28 2.69 17.63
N VAL A 150 -35.73 2.61 18.84
CA VAL A 150 -36.48 2.92 20.08
C VAL A 150 -36.43 4.41 20.44
N ARG A 151 -35.41 5.17 20.02
CA ARG A 151 -35.27 6.59 20.40
C ARG A 151 -36.00 7.53 19.44
N ARG A 152 -36.04 7.21 18.14
CA ARG A 152 -36.64 8.09 17.12
C ARG A 152 -38.16 8.20 17.23
N LYS A 153 -38.83 7.26 17.92
CA LYS A 153 -40.28 7.31 18.18
C LYS A 153 -40.67 8.20 19.38
N LYS A 154 -39.70 8.79 20.10
CA LYS A 154 -39.93 9.65 21.28
C LYS A 154 -39.57 11.13 21.08
N SER A 155 -39.20 11.53 19.86
CA SER A 155 -39.05 12.93 19.48
C SER A 155 -39.82 13.21 18.20
N SER A 156 -41.15 13.09 18.29
CA SER A 156 -42.08 13.79 17.38
C SER A 156 -42.92 14.73 18.25
N LYS A 157 -42.43 15.95 18.40
CA LYS A 157 -43.28 17.12 18.60
C LYS A 157 -42.81 18.14 17.57
N GLU A 158 -43.77 18.59 16.76
CA GLU A 158 -43.64 19.57 15.69
C GLU A 158 -42.89 20.84 16.11
N PRO A 159 -42.26 21.55 15.16
CA PRO A 159 -42.12 22.99 15.22
C PRO A 159 -43.01 23.63 14.15
N THR A 160 -44.01 24.38 14.61
CA THR A 160 -44.78 25.30 13.75
C THR A 160 -44.25 26.72 13.94
N THR A 161 -44.13 27.43 12.81
CA THR A 161 -44.02 28.90 12.60
C THR A 161 -42.64 29.58 12.63
N LEU A 162 -42.39 30.29 11.51
CA LEU A 162 -41.27 31.20 11.19
C LEU A 162 -41.62 32.67 11.61
N PRO A 163 -40.89 33.73 11.21
CA PRO A 163 -39.91 34.44 12.02
C PRO A 163 -40.23 35.95 12.20
N ARG A 164 -39.54 36.67 13.11
CA ARG A 164 -39.41 38.13 12.98
C ARG A 164 -38.18 38.69 13.71
N GLU A 165 -37.54 39.63 13.02
CA GLU A 165 -36.27 40.29 13.30
C GLU A 165 -36.29 41.35 14.42
N ALA A 166 -35.08 41.62 14.93
CA ALA A 166 -34.41 42.93 15.07
C ALA A 166 -34.14 43.53 16.47
N ALA A 167 -32.85 43.94 16.59
CA ALA A 167 -32.21 44.99 17.44
C ALA A 167 -32.06 44.73 18.96
N ASN A 168 -30.86 44.55 19.52
CA ASN A 168 -29.67 45.41 19.71
C ASN A 168 -29.71 46.24 21.02
N ILE A 169 -28.64 46.12 21.84
CA ILE A 169 -27.86 47.15 22.58
C ILE A 169 -27.23 46.58 23.88
N GLN A 170 -25.87 46.64 23.91
CA GLN A 170 -24.85 46.95 24.96
C GLN A 170 -25.20 46.76 26.47
N ASP A 171 -24.28 46.38 27.36
CA ASP A 171 -23.00 47.04 27.65
C ASP A 171 -22.04 46.20 28.55
N LYS A 172 -20.79 46.68 28.62
CA LYS A 172 -19.54 46.25 29.29
C LYS A 172 -19.62 45.90 30.81
N ASP A 173 -18.65 45.27 31.51
CA ASP A 173 -17.20 45.53 31.66
C ASP A 173 -16.47 44.35 32.35
N HIS A 174 -15.16 44.23 32.12
CA HIS A 174 -14.14 43.45 32.88
C HIS A 174 -13.58 44.30 34.06
N PRO A 175 -12.53 43.94 34.88
CA PRO A 175 -11.74 42.70 35.05
C PRO A 175 -11.33 42.30 36.52
N ARG A 176 -10.62 41.14 36.64
CA ARG A 176 -9.42 40.82 37.48
C ARG A 176 -9.45 40.73 39.03
N SER A 177 -8.99 39.55 39.52
CA SER A 177 -7.79 39.32 40.39
C SER A 177 -7.98 38.57 41.74
N LYS A 178 -7.32 37.40 41.81
CA LYS A 178 -6.53 36.77 42.92
C LYS A 178 -6.97 36.93 44.40
N ALA A 179 -7.35 35.80 45.00
CA ALA A 179 -6.78 35.06 46.18
C ALA A 179 -6.12 35.82 47.37
N PRO A 180 -5.87 35.19 48.57
CA PRO A 180 -6.32 33.92 49.16
C PRO A 180 -6.70 34.02 50.68
N ASP A 181 -7.04 32.87 51.28
CA ASP A 181 -6.42 32.31 52.49
C ASP A 181 -7.13 32.24 53.87
N MET A 182 -6.81 31.14 54.54
CA MET A 182 -6.81 30.83 55.99
C MET A 182 -7.97 30.08 56.68
N SER A 183 -7.56 28.93 57.24
CA SER A 183 -8.19 28.00 58.19
C SER A 183 -8.14 28.52 59.66
N PRO A 184 -8.60 27.81 60.73
CA PRO A 184 -7.88 26.63 61.25
C PRO A 184 -8.69 25.52 62.01
N CYS A 185 -8.03 24.36 62.03
CA CYS A 185 -8.02 23.13 62.86
C CYS A 185 -8.74 23.01 64.23
N GLY A 186 -9.15 21.77 64.60
CA GLY A 186 -9.40 21.36 65.99
C GLY A 186 -9.88 19.91 66.28
N ALA A 187 -8.93 19.01 66.55
CA ALA A 187 -8.94 17.89 67.54
C ALA A 187 -9.67 16.51 67.31
N ARG A 188 -8.92 15.47 67.71
CA ARG A 188 -9.08 13.99 67.63
C ARG A 188 -9.90 13.37 68.79
N ALA A 189 -10.47 12.17 68.58
CA ALA A 189 -10.30 10.97 69.46
C ALA A 189 -10.92 9.68 68.86
N LEU A 190 -10.32 8.53 69.22
CA LEU A 190 -10.34 7.20 68.57
C LEU A 190 -11.42 6.20 69.08
N SER A 191 -11.83 5.26 68.23
CA SER A 191 -12.10 3.83 68.58
C SER A 191 -12.15 2.96 67.30
N ALA A 192 -11.92 1.66 67.43
CA ALA A 192 -11.11 0.83 66.52
C ALA A 192 -11.86 -0.28 65.70
N GLN A 193 -11.16 -0.78 64.65
CA GLN A 193 -11.27 -2.06 63.88
C GLN A 193 -12.31 -2.18 62.73
N PRO A 194 -12.10 -3.09 61.73
CA PRO A 194 -10.99 -3.28 60.77
C PRO A 194 -11.51 -3.24 59.28
N PRO A 195 -10.67 -3.36 58.22
CA PRO A 195 -11.05 -2.94 56.86
C PRO A 195 -11.85 -4.00 56.09
N ALA A 196 -12.98 -3.59 55.51
CA ALA A 196 -13.66 -4.35 54.48
C ALA A 196 -13.13 -3.90 53.11
N GLU A 197 -12.52 -4.82 52.39
CA GLU A 197 -12.17 -4.70 50.98
C GLU A 197 -13.42 -4.34 50.17
N ALA A 198 -13.50 -3.11 49.70
CA ALA A 198 -14.39 -2.71 48.64
C ALA A 198 -13.60 -2.79 47.34
N GLU A 199 -13.83 -3.85 46.56
CA GLU A 199 -13.50 -3.87 45.14
C GLU A 199 -14.28 -2.73 44.46
N GLU A 200 -13.60 -1.60 44.23
CA GLU A 200 -14.05 -0.59 43.27
C GLU A 200 -13.75 -1.09 41.85
N GLU A 201 -14.73 -1.77 41.26
CA GLU A 201 -14.79 -2.02 39.81
C GLU A 201 -14.93 -0.68 39.06
N PRO A 202 -14.05 -0.37 38.09
CA PRO A 202 -14.16 0.86 37.31
C PRO A 202 -15.29 0.73 36.28
N ASP A 203 -16.35 1.50 36.49
CA ASP A 203 -17.43 1.71 35.54
C ASP A 203 -16.90 2.47 34.30
N GLY A 204 -16.53 1.76 33.23
CA GLY A 204 -16.02 2.43 32.02
C GLY A 204 -15.42 1.58 30.89
N ALA A 205 -15.91 0.37 30.58
CA ALA A 205 -15.38 -0.39 29.43
C ALA A 205 -16.31 -1.46 28.80
N ALA A 206 -17.63 -1.41 29.00
CA ALA A 206 -18.54 -2.36 28.35
C ALA A 206 -18.91 -1.89 26.93
N GLY A 207 -17.94 -1.95 26.00
CA GLY A 207 -18.19 -1.74 24.58
C GLY A 207 -19.32 -2.65 24.10
N GLU A 208 -20.29 -2.09 23.38
CA GLU A 208 -21.46 -2.83 22.93
C GLU A 208 -21.05 -3.87 21.87
N SER A 209 -20.73 -5.09 22.31
CA SER A 209 -20.35 -6.18 21.41
C SER A 209 -21.48 -6.42 20.39
N ASN A 210 -21.16 -6.09 19.13
CA ASN A 210 -21.96 -6.31 17.94
C ASN A 210 -21.26 -7.33 17.04
N LEU A 211 -21.93 -7.77 15.97
CA LEU A 211 -21.41 -8.79 15.05
C LEU A 211 -19.99 -8.48 14.56
N ILE A 212 -19.70 -7.21 14.24
CA ILE A 212 -18.40 -6.76 13.75
C ILE A 212 -17.33 -6.88 14.84
N THR A 213 -17.58 -6.35 16.04
CA THR A 213 -16.62 -6.45 17.14
C THR A 213 -16.35 -7.90 17.56
N SER A 214 -17.36 -8.78 17.51
CA SER A 214 -17.17 -10.21 17.75
C SER A 214 -16.31 -10.85 16.67
N LEU A 215 -16.56 -10.55 15.38
CA LEU A 215 -15.74 -11.05 14.27
C LEU A 215 -14.30 -10.56 14.33
N VAL A 216 -14.08 -9.25 14.55
CA VAL A 216 -12.72 -8.68 14.71
C VAL A 216 -12.01 -9.31 15.91
N GLY A 217 -12.72 -9.58 17.02
CA GLY A 217 -12.16 -10.32 18.15
C GLY A 217 -11.76 -11.75 17.79
N LEU A 218 -12.59 -12.47 17.03
CA LEU A 218 -12.30 -13.83 16.57
C LEU A 218 -11.14 -13.88 15.56
N CYS A 219 -10.90 -12.80 14.79
CA CYS A 219 -9.73 -12.68 13.92
C CYS A 219 -8.41 -12.75 14.70
N LYS A 220 -8.41 -12.38 15.99
CA LYS A 220 -7.23 -12.44 16.87
C LYS A 220 -7.04 -13.81 17.55
N SER A 221 -7.82 -14.83 17.18
CA SER A 221 -7.74 -16.15 17.82
C SER A 221 -6.43 -16.86 17.51
N LYS A 222 -5.85 -17.52 18.52
CA LYS A 222 -4.68 -18.41 18.33
C LYS A 222 -4.99 -19.65 17.49
N LYS A 223 -6.28 -19.97 17.29
CA LYS A 223 -6.71 -21.08 16.44
C LYS A 223 -6.82 -20.58 15.00
N GLY A 224 -5.82 -20.88 14.17
CA GLY A 224 -5.76 -20.39 12.78
C GLY A 224 -7.04 -20.63 11.96
N ARG A 225 -7.71 -21.79 12.11
CA ARG A 225 -8.99 -22.07 11.43
C ARG A 225 -10.14 -21.15 11.88
N VAL A 226 -10.17 -20.76 13.15
CA VAL A 226 -11.18 -19.83 13.68
C VAL A 226 -10.90 -18.43 13.15
N ALA A 227 -9.65 -17.97 13.24
CA ALA A 227 -9.24 -16.66 12.74
C ALA A 227 -9.53 -16.52 11.24
N LEU A 228 -9.14 -17.50 10.43
CA LEU A 228 -9.39 -17.52 8.99
C LEU A 228 -10.90 -17.46 8.67
N LYS A 229 -11.71 -18.27 9.36
CA LYS A 229 -13.17 -18.26 9.14
C LYS A 229 -13.80 -16.91 9.56
N ALA A 230 -13.28 -16.28 10.61
CA ALA A 230 -13.74 -14.96 11.03
C ALA A 230 -13.35 -13.86 10.02
N GLN A 231 -12.14 -13.91 9.47
CA GLN A 231 -11.66 -13.04 8.39
C GLN A 231 -12.53 -13.19 7.12
N GLU A 232 -12.79 -14.43 6.67
CA GLU A 232 -13.69 -14.69 5.54
C GLU A 232 -15.10 -14.14 5.76
N ASN A 233 -15.64 -14.29 6.98
CA ASN A 233 -16.96 -13.77 7.33
C ASN A 233 -16.99 -12.24 7.32
N LEU A 234 -15.96 -11.58 7.86
CA LEU A 234 -15.87 -10.12 7.86
C LEU A 234 -15.74 -9.57 6.43
N LEU A 235 -14.92 -10.21 5.60
CA LEU A 235 -14.80 -9.91 4.16
C LEU A 235 -16.14 -10.03 3.43
N LEU A 236 -16.91 -11.09 3.71
CA LEU A 236 -18.24 -11.28 3.16
C LEU A 236 -19.18 -10.14 3.59
N LEU A 237 -19.14 -9.69 4.84
CA LEU A 237 -20.03 -8.63 5.32
C LEU A 237 -19.75 -7.28 4.67
N VAL A 238 -18.48 -6.92 4.45
CA VAL A 238 -18.13 -5.62 3.85
C VAL A 238 -18.39 -5.58 2.35
N SER A 239 -18.34 -6.73 1.68
CA SER A 239 -18.61 -6.86 0.23
C SER A 239 -20.11 -6.84 -0.09
N VAL A 240 -20.96 -7.43 0.76
CA VAL A 240 -22.43 -7.41 0.57
C VAL A 240 -23.10 -6.17 1.18
N ALA A 241 -22.34 -5.25 1.77
CA ALA A 241 -22.91 -4.11 2.49
C ALA A 241 -23.71 -3.19 1.55
N SER A 242 -24.99 -2.96 1.88
CA SER A 242 -25.79 -1.91 1.24
C SER A 242 -25.19 -0.53 1.51
N PRO A 243 -25.47 0.49 0.69
CA PRO A 243 -24.94 1.85 0.93
C PRO A 243 -25.23 2.38 2.33
N ALA A 244 -26.42 2.12 2.87
CA ALA A 244 -26.78 2.51 4.24
C ALA A 244 -25.99 1.72 5.31
N ALA A 245 -25.79 0.42 5.12
CA ALA A 245 -24.95 -0.39 6.00
C ALA A 245 -23.48 0.07 5.95
N ALA A 246 -22.96 0.38 4.75
CA ALA A 246 -21.61 0.89 4.56
C ALA A 246 -21.38 2.22 5.29
N THR A 247 -22.30 3.18 5.18
CA THR A 247 -22.24 4.44 5.93
C THR A 247 -22.29 4.19 7.44
N TYR A 248 -23.13 3.25 7.91
CA TYR A 248 -23.19 2.89 9.32
C TYR A 248 -21.88 2.25 9.82
N LEU A 249 -21.26 1.37 9.02
CA LEU A 249 -19.99 0.72 9.34
C LEU A 249 -18.86 1.73 9.55
N VAL A 250 -18.87 2.83 8.80
CA VAL A 250 -17.86 3.91 8.93
C VAL A 250 -18.20 4.86 10.08
N GLN A 251 -19.45 5.33 10.18
CA GLN A 251 -19.80 6.43 11.09
C GLN A 251 -20.24 5.98 12.48
N SER A 252 -20.74 4.76 12.63
CA SER A 252 -21.44 4.29 13.84
C SER A 252 -20.95 2.93 14.34
N SER A 253 -19.86 2.40 13.79
CA SER A 253 -19.24 1.15 14.18
C SER A 253 -17.73 1.32 14.34
N PRO A 254 -17.08 0.62 15.29
CA PRO A 254 -15.62 0.64 15.41
C PRO A 254 -14.92 -0.25 14.37
N CYS A 255 -15.56 -0.59 13.25
CA CYS A 255 -15.06 -1.56 12.28
C CYS A 255 -13.67 -1.19 11.75
N CYS A 256 -13.56 -0.01 11.12
CA CYS A 256 -12.31 0.44 10.53
C CYS A 256 -11.24 0.64 11.60
N ALA A 257 -11.61 1.30 12.71
CA ALA A 257 -10.71 1.55 13.82
C ALA A 257 -10.13 0.24 14.41
N ALA A 258 -10.95 -0.78 14.66
CA ALA A 258 -10.50 -2.02 15.29
C ALA A 258 -9.63 -2.88 14.36
N VAL A 259 -9.89 -2.85 13.05
CA VAL A 259 -9.06 -3.55 12.04
C VAL A 259 -7.67 -2.90 11.95
N VAL A 260 -7.63 -1.56 11.88
CA VAL A 260 -6.38 -0.80 11.80
C VAL A 260 -5.61 -0.82 13.11
N GLU A 261 -6.29 -0.74 14.25
CA GLU A 261 -5.64 -0.87 15.56
C GLU A 261 -4.95 -2.24 15.70
N HIS A 262 -5.57 -3.31 15.19
CA HIS A 262 -4.92 -4.62 15.17
C HIS A 262 -3.68 -4.65 14.26
N LEU A 263 -3.74 -4.00 13.10
CA LEU A 263 -2.59 -3.85 12.20
C LEU A 263 -1.43 -3.12 12.89
N CYS A 264 -1.71 -2.01 13.58
CA CYS A 264 -0.71 -1.27 14.35
C CYS A 264 -0.12 -2.10 15.50
N GLN A 265 -0.95 -2.89 16.20
CA GLN A 265 -0.49 -3.81 17.26
C GLN A 265 0.45 -4.87 16.71
N LEU A 266 0.15 -5.43 15.54
CA LEU A 266 1.01 -6.42 14.89
C LEU A 266 2.33 -5.78 14.43
N TYR A 267 2.30 -4.58 13.86
CA TYR A 267 3.52 -3.84 13.52
C TYR A 267 4.41 -3.63 14.75
N GLN A 268 3.83 -3.20 15.88
CA GLN A 268 4.58 -3.00 17.13
C GLN A 268 5.13 -4.30 17.74
N SER A 269 4.60 -5.46 17.34
CA SER A 269 5.12 -6.76 17.76
C SER A 269 6.30 -7.26 16.91
N VAL A 270 6.51 -6.66 15.73
CA VAL A 270 7.69 -6.93 14.90
C VAL A 270 8.92 -6.40 15.64
N PRO A 271 10.02 -7.18 15.71
CA PRO A 271 11.25 -6.68 16.32
C PRO A 271 11.68 -5.35 15.69
N PRO A 272 12.21 -4.40 16.49
CA PRO A 272 12.60 -3.08 15.99
C PRO A 272 13.76 -3.14 14.99
N PHE A 273 14.51 -4.25 14.99
CA PHE A 273 15.66 -4.48 14.16
C PHE A 273 15.51 -5.83 13.47
N LEU A 274 15.39 -5.80 12.15
CA LEU A 274 15.40 -6.97 11.29
C LEU A 274 16.31 -6.70 10.11
N ASP A 275 17.00 -7.74 9.64
CA ASP A 275 17.82 -7.64 8.45
C ASP A 275 16.90 -7.40 7.22
N PRO A 276 17.19 -6.40 6.36
CA PRO A 276 16.46 -6.20 5.11
C PRO A 276 16.37 -7.46 4.23
N ALA A 277 17.36 -8.34 4.26
CA ALA A 277 17.35 -9.61 3.54
C ALA A 277 16.33 -10.60 4.12
N ASP A 278 16.21 -10.67 5.46
CA ASP A 278 15.21 -11.51 6.14
C ASP A 278 13.79 -11.05 5.82
N ILE A 279 13.57 -9.73 5.74
CA ILE A 279 12.29 -9.15 5.34
C ILE A 279 11.97 -9.50 3.89
N ALA A 280 12.95 -9.39 2.99
CA ALA A 280 12.79 -9.74 1.58
C ALA A 280 12.58 -11.25 1.35
N ALA A 281 13.12 -12.11 2.21
CA ALA A 281 12.97 -13.56 2.11
C ALA A 281 11.53 -14.04 2.40
N LEU A 282 10.74 -13.29 3.18
CA LEU A 282 9.33 -13.60 3.49
C LEU A 282 8.35 -13.18 2.38
N GLU A 283 8.77 -13.25 1.12
CA GLU A 283 7.90 -12.97 -0.01
C GLU A 283 6.74 -13.96 -0.14
N GLY A 284 5.57 -13.43 -0.51
CA GLY A 284 4.37 -14.24 -0.80
C GLY A 284 3.54 -14.67 0.42
N VAL A 285 3.72 -14.05 1.60
CA VAL A 285 2.81 -14.26 2.74
C VAL A 285 1.38 -13.88 2.34
N SER A 286 0.46 -14.83 2.48
CA SER A 286 -0.96 -14.59 2.24
C SER A 286 -1.78 -14.90 3.48
N TRP A 287 -2.77 -14.06 3.77
CA TRP A 287 -3.68 -14.30 4.89
C TRP A 287 -4.47 -15.61 4.77
N ARG A 288 -4.70 -16.09 3.55
CA ARG A 288 -5.43 -17.36 3.27
C ARG A 288 -4.58 -18.61 3.47
N LEU A 289 -3.27 -18.48 3.29
CA LEU A 289 -2.33 -19.59 3.39
C LEU A 289 -1.26 -19.21 4.41
N PRO A 290 -1.50 -19.48 5.71
CA PRO A 290 -0.49 -19.27 6.73
C PRO A 290 0.77 -20.04 6.34
N SER A 291 1.93 -19.38 6.44
CA SER A 291 3.22 -19.99 6.11
C SER A 291 3.33 -21.36 6.78
N ALA A 292 3.56 -22.40 5.98
CA ALA A 292 3.89 -23.71 6.55
C ALA A 292 5.13 -23.55 7.44
N PRO A 293 5.28 -24.33 8.51
CA PRO A 293 6.55 -24.40 9.22
C PRO A 293 7.59 -24.90 8.21
N SER A 294 8.36 -23.96 7.66
CA SER A 294 9.46 -24.26 6.75
C SER A 294 10.66 -24.66 7.59
N ASP A 295 11.34 -25.73 7.19
CA ASP A 295 12.62 -26.17 7.75
C ASP A 295 13.78 -25.21 7.39
N GLU A 296 13.53 -24.19 6.56
CA GLU A 296 14.52 -23.15 6.25
C GLU A 296 14.71 -22.13 7.38
N ALA A 297 15.97 -21.68 7.51
CA ALA A 297 16.51 -20.73 8.48
C ALA A 297 15.43 -19.84 9.12
N SER A 298 15.06 -20.19 10.36
CA SER A 298 14.17 -19.37 11.16
C SER A 298 14.97 -18.25 11.82
N PHE A 299 14.74 -17.01 11.43
CA PHE A 299 15.31 -15.84 12.10
C PHE A 299 14.40 -15.35 13.24
N PRO A 300 14.95 -14.66 14.26
CA PRO A 300 14.17 -14.10 15.37
C PRO A 300 13.11 -13.11 14.86
N GLY A 301 11.84 -13.34 15.19
CA GLY A 301 10.74 -12.46 14.79
C GLY A 301 10.06 -12.80 13.47
N LYS A 302 10.48 -13.87 12.78
CA LYS A 302 9.83 -14.39 11.56
C LYS A 302 8.31 -14.51 11.69
N ASP A 303 7.82 -15.09 12.79
CA ASP A 303 6.38 -15.27 13.03
C ASP A 303 5.64 -13.94 13.23
N ALA A 304 6.25 -12.98 13.94
CA ALA A 304 5.66 -11.66 14.15
C ALA A 304 5.58 -10.88 12.84
N LEU A 305 6.64 -10.96 12.02
CA LEU A 305 6.68 -10.36 10.69
C LEU A 305 5.66 -11.01 9.74
N ALA A 306 5.57 -12.35 9.71
CA ALA A 306 4.58 -13.06 8.91
C ALA A 306 3.14 -12.74 9.34
N ALA A 307 2.89 -12.60 10.66
CA ALA A 307 1.59 -12.19 11.16
C ALA A 307 1.23 -10.76 10.75
N PHE A 308 2.19 -9.83 10.81
CA PHE A 308 2.01 -8.45 10.35
C PHE A 308 1.73 -8.39 8.84
N LEU A 309 2.59 -8.98 8.01
CA LEU A 309 2.43 -8.99 6.54
C LEU A 309 1.15 -9.70 6.12
N GLY A 310 0.81 -10.82 6.76
CA GLY A 310 -0.46 -11.52 6.51
C GLY A 310 -1.68 -10.69 6.87
N TRP A 311 -1.65 -9.95 7.98
CA TRP A 311 -2.77 -9.05 8.31
C TRP A 311 -2.81 -7.82 7.40
N PHE A 312 -1.67 -7.33 6.92
CA PHE A 312 -1.60 -6.28 5.91
C PHE A 312 -2.21 -6.73 4.58
N ASP A 313 -1.85 -7.92 4.08
CA ASP A 313 -2.46 -8.57 2.90
C ASP A 313 -3.98 -8.74 3.08
N TYR A 314 -4.43 -9.14 4.28
CA TYR A 314 -5.85 -9.18 4.60
C TYR A 314 -6.52 -7.79 4.53
N CYS A 315 -5.88 -6.75 5.07
CA CYS A 315 -6.41 -5.38 5.01
C CYS A 315 -6.52 -4.89 3.56
N ASP A 316 -5.52 -5.15 2.73
CA ASP A 316 -5.53 -4.79 1.31
C ASP A 316 -6.65 -5.52 0.55
N HIS A 317 -6.83 -6.81 0.80
CA HIS A 317 -7.94 -7.56 0.21
C HIS A 317 -9.32 -7.10 0.73
N LEU A 318 -9.42 -6.78 2.03
CA LEU A 318 -10.63 -6.23 2.63
C LEU A 318 -11.03 -4.90 2.00
N ILE A 319 -10.06 -4.01 1.76
CA ILE A 319 -10.27 -2.72 1.09
C ILE A 319 -10.68 -2.93 -0.37
N THR A 320 -10.10 -3.92 -1.06
CA THR A 320 -10.41 -4.24 -2.45
C THR A 320 -11.86 -4.69 -2.64
N GLU A 321 -12.37 -5.55 -1.75
CA GLU A 321 -13.70 -6.15 -1.88
C GLU A 321 -14.81 -5.35 -1.18
N ALA A 322 -14.47 -4.34 -0.37
CA ALA A 322 -15.44 -3.55 0.38
C ALA A 322 -16.21 -2.55 -0.49
N HIS A 323 -17.41 -2.20 -0.05
CA HIS A 323 -18.14 -1.05 -0.60
C HIS A 323 -17.25 0.22 -0.54
N MET A 324 -17.22 1.02 -1.62
CA MET A 324 -16.33 2.17 -1.81
C MET A 324 -16.20 3.09 -0.58
N VAL A 325 -17.31 3.43 0.08
CA VAL A 325 -17.32 4.25 1.32
C VAL A 325 -16.51 3.61 2.46
N VAL A 326 -16.59 2.29 2.64
CA VAL A 326 -15.82 1.54 3.65
C VAL A 326 -14.38 1.39 3.19
N ALA A 327 -14.14 1.11 1.91
CA ALA A 327 -12.80 1.00 1.33
C ALA A 327 -11.99 2.30 1.50
N ASP A 328 -12.56 3.46 1.14
CA ASP A 328 -11.93 4.76 1.32
C ASP A 328 -11.68 5.08 2.80
N ALA A 329 -12.63 4.76 3.68
CA ALA A 329 -12.47 4.99 5.12
C ALA A 329 -11.40 4.11 5.75
N LEU A 330 -11.31 2.83 5.33
CA LEU A 330 -10.26 1.91 5.77
C LEU A 330 -8.89 2.34 5.25
N ALA A 331 -8.78 2.69 3.96
CA ALA A 331 -7.52 3.14 3.35
C ALA A 331 -6.97 4.38 4.06
N LYS A 332 -7.82 5.39 4.30
CA LYS A 332 -7.45 6.59 5.06
C LYS A 332 -7.04 6.28 6.48
N ALA A 333 -7.78 5.41 7.17
CA ALA A 333 -7.43 5.02 8.53
C ALA A 333 -6.08 4.30 8.59
N VAL A 334 -5.75 3.43 7.62
CA VAL A 334 -4.42 2.80 7.51
C VAL A 334 -3.35 3.87 7.26
N ALA A 335 -3.59 4.81 6.36
CA ALA A 335 -2.63 5.87 6.06
C ALA A 335 -2.35 6.77 7.26
N GLU A 336 -3.38 7.23 7.96
CA GLU A 336 -3.26 8.06 9.15
C GLU A 336 -2.53 7.31 10.27
N LYS A 337 -2.95 6.08 10.59
CA LYS A 337 -2.46 5.35 11.77
C LYS A 337 -1.17 4.58 11.57
N LEU A 338 -0.97 3.96 10.41
CA LEU A 338 0.23 3.18 10.13
C LEU A 338 1.27 4.02 9.41
N PHE A 339 0.90 4.71 8.33
CA PHE A 339 1.90 5.41 7.51
C PHE A 339 2.38 6.69 8.21
N VAL A 340 1.46 7.56 8.62
CA VAL A 340 1.80 8.87 9.20
C VAL A 340 2.19 8.76 10.68
N GLU A 341 1.36 8.15 11.53
CA GLU A 341 1.62 8.11 12.99
C GLU A 341 2.77 7.17 13.38
N ILE A 342 3.05 6.11 12.61
CA ILE A 342 4.04 5.08 12.98
C ILE A 342 5.23 5.02 12.02
N LEU A 343 5.02 4.85 10.71
CA LEU A 343 6.13 4.64 9.78
C LEU A 343 6.94 5.91 9.53
N GLN A 344 6.30 7.06 9.35
CA GLN A 344 7.00 8.31 9.04
C GLN A 344 8.05 8.70 10.10
N PRO A 345 7.77 8.65 11.42
CA PRO A 345 8.80 8.89 12.43
C PRO A 345 9.97 7.91 12.37
N HIS A 346 9.73 6.63 12.03
CA HIS A 346 10.80 5.63 11.90
C HIS A 346 11.64 5.84 10.64
N LEU A 347 11.02 6.24 9.53
CA LEU A 347 11.71 6.55 8.27
C LEU A 347 12.59 7.80 8.40
N LEU A 348 12.17 8.77 9.22
CA LEU A 348 12.92 10.01 9.48
C LEU A 348 13.79 9.93 10.75
N HIS A 349 13.95 8.73 11.31
CA HIS A 349 14.70 8.53 12.54
C HIS A 349 16.21 8.63 12.29
N VAL A 350 16.98 9.02 13.32
CA VAL A 350 18.44 9.18 13.21
C VAL A 350 19.18 7.83 13.26
N SER A 351 18.54 6.78 13.79
CA SER A 351 19.13 5.44 13.88
C SER A 351 19.08 4.72 12.52
N GLU A 352 20.25 4.34 12.01
CA GLU A 352 20.40 3.60 10.76
C GLU A 352 19.56 2.31 10.73
N GLN A 353 19.58 1.54 11.82
CA GLN A 353 18.84 0.27 11.92
C GLN A 353 17.32 0.47 11.85
N SER A 354 16.82 1.57 12.41
CA SER A 354 15.40 1.93 12.34
C SER A 354 15.00 2.33 10.92
N VAL A 355 15.85 3.12 10.24
CA VAL A 355 15.64 3.52 8.83
C VAL A 355 15.67 2.29 7.93
N LEU A 356 16.66 1.40 8.08
CA LEU A 356 16.77 0.16 7.30
C LEU A 356 15.53 -0.73 7.45
N THR A 357 15.17 -1.05 8.70
CA THR A 357 14.03 -1.94 8.99
C THR A 357 12.72 -1.33 8.48
N SER A 358 12.46 -0.05 8.77
CA SER A 358 11.21 0.61 8.34
C SER A 358 11.12 0.78 6.83
N THR A 359 12.23 1.09 6.15
CA THR A 359 12.28 1.21 4.68
C THR A 359 12.07 -0.17 4.01
N ALA A 360 12.70 -1.22 4.54
CA ALA A 360 12.51 -2.59 4.04
C ALA A 360 11.08 -3.09 4.27
N LEU A 361 10.48 -2.83 5.44
CA LEU A 361 9.08 -3.16 5.73
C LEU A 361 8.13 -2.42 4.79
N LEU A 362 8.32 -1.12 4.61
CA LEU A 362 7.53 -0.33 3.66
C LEU A 362 7.66 -0.87 2.23
N THR A 363 8.86 -1.28 1.83
CA THR A 363 9.11 -1.91 0.51
C THR A 363 8.33 -3.21 0.37
N ALA A 364 8.34 -4.08 1.39
CA ALA A 364 7.58 -5.34 1.40
C ALA A 364 6.06 -5.09 1.37
N MET A 365 5.58 -4.11 2.13
CA MET A 365 4.18 -3.69 2.13
C MET A 365 3.76 -3.18 0.75
N LEU A 366 4.55 -2.29 0.14
CA LEU A 366 4.29 -1.82 -1.22
C LEU A 366 4.23 -3.01 -2.16
N ARG A 367 5.19 -3.93 -2.16
CA ARG A 367 5.20 -5.10 -3.07
C ARG A 367 3.88 -5.88 -3.03
N GLN A 368 3.32 -6.13 -1.84
CA GLN A 368 2.07 -6.87 -1.66
C GLN A 368 0.80 -6.04 -1.97
N LEU A 369 0.89 -4.72 -1.99
CA LEU A 369 -0.23 -3.81 -2.15
C LEU A 369 -0.87 -3.89 -3.56
N ARG A 370 -2.18 -4.18 -3.60
CA ARG A 370 -2.99 -4.31 -4.83
C ARG A 370 -4.22 -3.41 -4.84
N SER A 371 -4.76 -3.03 -3.69
CA SER A 371 -6.00 -2.24 -3.66
C SER A 371 -5.77 -0.81 -4.18
N PRO A 372 -6.62 -0.32 -5.10
CA PRO A 372 -6.44 1.02 -5.67
C PRO A 372 -6.66 2.13 -4.63
N ALA A 373 -7.54 1.92 -3.64
CA ALA A 373 -7.78 2.89 -2.59
C ALA A 373 -6.57 3.06 -1.67
N LEU A 374 -5.98 1.96 -1.18
CA LEU A 374 -4.80 2.05 -0.31
C LEU A 374 -3.54 2.44 -1.09
N LEU A 375 -3.41 2.06 -2.37
CA LEU A 375 -2.33 2.53 -3.23
C LEU A 375 -2.35 4.05 -3.40
N ARG A 376 -3.52 4.66 -3.62
CA ARG A 376 -3.64 6.13 -3.66
C ARG A 376 -3.13 6.79 -2.39
N GLU A 377 -3.53 6.27 -1.23
CA GLU A 377 -3.09 6.80 0.06
C GLU A 377 -1.58 6.56 0.31
N ALA A 378 -1.03 5.42 -0.11
CA ALA A 378 0.41 5.14 -0.01
C ALA A 378 1.25 6.06 -0.92
N VAL A 379 0.78 6.34 -2.14
CA VAL A 379 1.44 7.27 -3.06
C VAL A 379 1.35 8.70 -2.54
N ALA A 380 0.19 9.12 -2.03
CA ALA A 380 0.02 10.43 -1.41
C ALA A 380 0.93 10.62 -0.18
N PHE A 381 1.09 9.57 0.63
CA PHE A 381 2.03 9.54 1.75
C PHE A 381 3.49 9.71 1.31
N LEU A 382 3.93 8.98 0.28
CA LEU A 382 5.33 8.98 -0.15
C LEU A 382 5.72 10.22 -0.95
N LEU A 383 4.84 10.67 -1.86
CA LEU A 383 5.15 11.69 -2.87
C LEU A 383 4.42 13.03 -2.65
N GLY A 384 3.43 13.07 -1.75
CA GLY A 384 2.54 14.21 -1.58
C GLY A 384 1.33 14.20 -2.52
N THR A 385 0.44 15.17 -2.40
CA THR A 385 -0.83 15.23 -3.16
C THR A 385 -0.77 16.09 -4.43
N ASP A 386 0.24 16.94 -4.59
CA ASP A 386 0.37 17.83 -5.75
C ASP A 386 1.80 17.76 -6.32
N PRO A 387 1.98 17.27 -7.56
CA PRO A 387 3.28 17.23 -8.20
C PRO A 387 3.65 18.63 -8.71
N GLN A 388 4.47 19.35 -7.95
CA GLN A 388 5.09 20.60 -8.40
C GLN A 388 6.51 20.34 -8.93
N PRO A 389 6.96 21.05 -9.98
CA PRO A 389 8.35 21.00 -10.42
C PRO A 389 9.28 21.31 -9.25
N ALA A 390 10.29 20.49 -9.04
CA ALA A 390 11.21 20.69 -7.93
C ALA A 390 12.05 21.95 -8.18
N ALA A 391 12.26 22.78 -7.15
CA ALA A 391 13.23 23.86 -7.21
C ALA A 391 14.59 23.38 -6.64
N PRO A 392 15.73 23.95 -7.11
CA PRO A 392 17.06 23.61 -6.60
C PRO A 392 17.22 23.86 -5.09
N ASP A 393 16.56 24.91 -4.58
CA ASP A 393 16.68 25.40 -3.19
C ASP A 393 15.57 24.88 -2.25
N ASP A 394 14.69 24.02 -2.73
CA ASP A 394 13.76 23.33 -1.85
C ASP A 394 14.55 22.28 -1.05
N GLY A 395 14.94 22.65 0.17
CA GLY A 395 15.44 21.69 1.17
C GLY A 395 14.41 20.57 1.41
N PRO A 396 14.77 19.52 2.16
CA PRO A 396 13.92 18.35 2.31
C PRO A 396 12.69 18.68 3.17
N ARG A 397 11.66 19.26 2.55
CA ARG A 397 10.39 19.63 3.21
C ARG A 397 9.39 18.47 3.19
N THR A 398 9.59 17.52 2.27
CA THR A 398 8.71 16.37 2.07
C THR A 398 9.40 15.07 2.46
N LEU A 399 8.60 14.04 2.74
CA LEU A 399 9.12 12.68 2.96
C LEU A 399 9.87 12.19 1.72
N CYS A 400 9.33 12.43 0.52
CA CYS A 400 9.99 12.10 -0.75
C CYS A 400 11.42 12.65 -0.83
N ALA A 401 11.62 13.93 -0.54
CA ALA A 401 12.94 14.56 -0.62
C ALA A 401 13.93 13.94 0.40
N HIS A 402 13.48 13.61 1.61
CA HIS A 402 14.31 12.89 2.58
C HIS A 402 14.70 11.49 2.08
N LEU A 403 13.75 10.73 1.54
CA LEU A 403 14.01 9.40 1.00
C LEU A 403 14.95 9.45 -0.23
N ILE A 404 14.82 10.46 -1.09
CA ILE A 404 15.77 10.69 -2.19
C ILE A 404 17.18 10.96 -1.61
N GLY A 405 17.27 11.75 -0.53
CA GLY A 405 18.54 11.96 0.19
C GLY A 405 19.13 10.67 0.75
N HIS A 406 18.30 9.75 1.23
CA HIS A 406 18.75 8.44 1.72
C HIS A 406 19.36 7.55 0.62
N CYS A 407 18.98 7.75 -0.66
CA CYS A 407 19.63 7.06 -1.77
C CYS A 407 21.10 7.52 -1.99
N ASP A 408 21.48 8.69 -1.46
CA ASP A 408 22.87 9.17 -1.42
C ASP A 408 23.48 9.16 0.00
N HIS A 409 23.03 8.24 0.86
CA HIS A 409 23.51 8.13 2.24
C HIS A 409 24.94 7.53 2.31
N LEU A 410 25.65 7.86 3.40
CA LEU A 410 27.00 7.33 3.67
C LEU A 410 27.01 5.81 3.91
N SER A 411 25.92 5.28 4.48
CA SER A 411 25.67 3.84 4.56
C SER A 411 25.10 3.33 3.24
N ASP A 412 25.85 2.46 2.58
CA ASP A 412 25.44 1.83 1.32
C ASP A 412 24.18 0.98 1.50
N GLU A 413 23.99 0.36 2.67
CA GLU A 413 22.79 -0.44 2.95
C GLU A 413 21.52 0.41 2.95
N ILE A 414 21.57 1.62 3.52
CA ILE A 414 20.44 2.57 3.49
C ILE A 414 20.17 3.00 2.06
N SER A 415 21.22 3.29 1.30
CA SER A 415 21.12 3.68 -0.10
C SER A 415 20.47 2.58 -0.94
N ILE A 416 20.95 1.34 -0.83
CA ILE A 416 20.41 0.17 -1.54
C ILE A 416 18.96 -0.07 -1.14
N THR A 417 18.65 -0.10 0.16
CA THR A 417 17.30 -0.38 0.65
C THR A 417 16.30 0.69 0.21
N THR A 418 16.71 1.96 0.19
CA THR A 418 15.84 3.05 -0.27
C THR A 418 15.70 3.10 -1.78
N LEU A 419 16.75 2.75 -2.54
CA LEU A 419 16.62 2.59 -3.99
C LEU A 419 15.68 1.42 -4.35
N ARG A 420 15.69 0.31 -3.59
CA ARG A 420 14.70 -0.78 -3.72
C ARG A 420 13.28 -0.31 -3.48
N LEU A 421 13.08 0.58 -2.50
CA LEU A 421 11.76 1.19 -2.25
C LEU A 421 11.25 1.94 -3.49
N PHE A 422 12.08 2.81 -4.08
CA PHE A 422 11.71 3.56 -5.29
C PHE A 422 11.53 2.65 -6.50
N GLU A 423 12.39 1.64 -6.61
CA GLU A 423 12.29 0.61 -7.62
C GLU A 423 10.91 -0.08 -7.56
N GLU A 424 10.47 -0.52 -6.38
CA GLU A 424 9.12 -1.09 -6.18
C GLU A 424 7.99 -0.10 -6.47
N LEU A 425 8.16 1.16 -6.05
CA LEU A 425 7.17 2.21 -6.29
C LEU A 425 6.94 2.44 -7.80
N LEU A 426 8.00 2.40 -8.61
CA LEU A 426 7.92 2.51 -10.07
C LEU A 426 7.15 1.34 -10.74
N GLN A 427 7.00 0.20 -10.06
CA GLN A 427 6.17 -0.91 -10.56
C GLN A 427 4.70 -0.73 -10.28
N LYS A 428 4.30 0.27 -9.49
CA LYS A 428 2.90 0.44 -9.13
C LYS A 428 2.11 1.09 -10.26
N PRO A 429 0.88 0.60 -10.55
CA PRO A 429 0.02 1.14 -11.60
C PRO A 429 -0.61 2.47 -11.16
N HIS A 430 0.21 3.46 -10.81
CA HIS A 430 -0.23 4.78 -10.37
C HIS A 430 0.57 5.89 -11.05
N GLU A 431 -0.06 6.59 -11.99
CA GLU A 431 0.56 7.59 -12.87
C GLU A 431 1.33 8.69 -12.12
N GLN A 432 0.79 9.11 -10.95
CA GLN A 432 1.44 10.13 -10.12
C GLN A 432 2.88 9.77 -9.72
N VAL A 433 3.23 8.48 -9.62
CA VAL A 433 4.59 8.06 -9.27
C VAL A 433 5.60 8.58 -10.28
N ILE A 434 5.40 8.27 -11.56
CA ILE A 434 6.34 8.68 -12.60
C ILE A 434 6.23 10.18 -12.89
N ARG A 435 5.04 10.78 -12.71
CA ARG A 435 4.87 12.23 -12.84
C ARG A 435 5.66 13.00 -11.80
N SER A 436 5.47 12.69 -10.52
CA SER A 436 6.15 13.37 -9.41
C SER A 436 7.67 13.16 -9.43
N LEU A 437 8.14 11.95 -9.72
CA LEU A 437 9.57 11.63 -9.67
C LEU A 437 10.34 12.16 -10.90
N VAL A 438 9.70 12.20 -12.07
CA VAL A 438 10.39 12.44 -13.34
C VAL A 438 9.66 13.47 -14.21
N LEU A 439 8.43 13.19 -14.64
CA LEU A 439 7.84 13.93 -15.77
C LEU A 439 7.61 15.40 -15.48
N CYS A 440 7.20 15.79 -14.26
CA CYS A 440 6.95 17.19 -13.92
C CYS A 440 8.18 18.10 -14.09
N ASN A 441 9.39 17.53 -14.02
CA ASN A 441 10.63 18.27 -14.26
C ASN A 441 11.02 18.28 -15.75
N LEU A 442 10.54 17.32 -16.55
CA LEU A 442 10.87 17.17 -17.97
C LEU A 442 9.83 17.79 -18.92
N GLU A 443 8.59 18.02 -18.47
CA GLU A 443 7.46 18.49 -19.30
C GLU A 443 7.76 19.76 -20.11
N GLY A 444 8.56 20.69 -19.57
CA GLY A 444 8.97 21.93 -20.26
C GLY A 444 10.10 21.77 -21.30
N ARG A 445 10.73 20.59 -21.37
CA ARG A 445 11.87 20.30 -22.26
C ARG A 445 12.99 21.36 -22.23
N HIS A 446 13.18 22.04 -21.11
CA HIS A 446 14.19 23.09 -20.95
C HIS A 446 15.64 22.56 -21.01
N TYR A 447 15.82 21.24 -21.00
CA TYR A 447 17.12 20.58 -21.21
C TYR A 447 17.59 20.59 -22.66
N VAL A 448 16.74 20.97 -23.63
CA VAL A 448 17.11 21.05 -25.05
C VAL A 448 17.50 22.49 -25.40
N ALA A 449 18.66 22.66 -26.03
CA ALA A 449 19.14 23.96 -26.49
C ALA A 449 18.20 24.55 -27.55
N ARG A 450 17.79 25.81 -27.36
CA ARG A 450 16.89 26.53 -28.27
C ARG A 450 17.70 27.40 -29.23
N GLY A 451 18.31 26.76 -30.23
CA GLY A 451 19.04 27.45 -31.29
C GLY A 451 19.21 26.57 -32.52
N SER A 452 19.07 27.16 -33.71
CA SER A 452 19.59 26.52 -34.92
C SER A 452 21.10 26.36 -34.78
N PRO A 453 21.72 25.27 -35.27
CA PRO A 453 23.13 25.34 -35.62
C PRO A 453 23.25 26.43 -36.68
N GLU A 454 23.62 27.65 -36.29
CA GLU A 454 24.01 28.66 -37.25
C GLU A 454 25.16 28.06 -38.06
N PRO A 455 25.04 27.96 -39.39
CA PRO A 455 26.21 27.63 -40.19
C PRO A 455 27.21 28.75 -39.94
N GLU A 456 28.40 28.42 -39.46
CA GLU A 456 29.52 29.36 -39.39
C GLU A 456 29.65 30.04 -40.75
N SER A 457 29.11 31.26 -40.85
CA SER A 457 29.29 32.14 -41.99
C SER A 457 30.73 32.62 -41.92
N TYR A 458 31.63 31.83 -42.51
CA TYR A 458 32.94 32.27 -42.90
C TYR A 458 32.78 33.45 -43.87
N GLU A 459 32.86 34.68 -43.38
CA GLU A 459 33.46 35.82 -44.10
C GLU A 459 33.99 36.85 -43.08
N ASP A 460 35.29 36.76 -42.88
CA ASP A 460 36.23 37.87 -42.96
C ASP A 460 35.99 39.09 -42.05
N THR A 461 36.68 39.10 -40.90
CA THR A 461 37.38 40.32 -40.50
C THR A 461 38.62 39.96 -39.68
N LEU A 462 39.76 40.03 -40.37
CA LEU A 462 41.07 40.21 -39.78
C LEU A 462 41.02 41.35 -38.74
N ASP A 463 41.34 41.06 -37.49
CA ASP A 463 42.22 41.92 -36.71
C ASP A 463 42.85 41.14 -35.55
N LEU A 464 44.17 41.32 -35.47
CA LEU A 464 45.10 40.70 -34.57
C LEU A 464 44.94 41.29 -33.16
N GLU A 465 44.92 40.46 -32.13
CA GLU A 465 45.52 40.78 -30.83
C GLU A 465 45.97 39.48 -30.14
N GLU A 466 47.29 39.36 -29.96
CA GLU A 466 48.00 38.25 -29.34
C GLU A 466 47.83 38.29 -27.82
N ASP A 467 47.35 37.20 -27.20
CA ASP A 467 47.42 36.98 -25.74
C ASP A 467 48.76 36.26 -25.39
N PRO A 468 49.63 36.85 -24.53
CA PRO A 468 51.06 36.50 -24.47
C PRO A 468 51.45 35.33 -23.55
N TYR A 469 50.65 34.27 -23.37
CA TYR A 469 50.99 33.20 -22.39
C TYR A 469 51.27 31.79 -22.94
N PHE A 470 51.28 31.56 -24.25
CA PHE A 470 51.66 30.25 -24.79
C PHE A 470 52.55 30.37 -26.03
N THR A 471 53.87 30.49 -25.81
CA THR A 471 54.89 30.25 -26.82
C THR A 471 55.81 29.10 -26.41
N ASP A 472 55.82 28.10 -27.30
CA ASP A 472 56.88 27.18 -27.66
C ASP A 472 57.33 26.03 -26.74
N GLY A 473 57.15 24.82 -27.29
CA GLY A 473 57.82 23.60 -26.88
C GLY A 473 57.39 22.34 -27.65
N PHE A 474 57.19 22.42 -28.98
CA PHE A 474 56.95 21.23 -29.81
C PHE A 474 58.22 20.38 -29.96
N LEU A 475 58.09 19.05 -29.80
CA LEU A 475 58.74 18.09 -30.71
C LEU A 475 57.76 16.96 -31.07
N ASN A 476 57.65 16.76 -32.38
CA ASN A 476 56.83 15.81 -33.13
C ASN A 476 56.89 14.36 -32.62
N SER A 477 55.71 13.76 -32.44
CA SER A 477 55.47 12.39 -32.92
C SER A 477 53.99 12.24 -33.27
N SER A 478 53.77 11.70 -34.46
CA SER A 478 52.52 11.59 -35.20
C SER A 478 51.38 10.89 -34.46
N PHE A 479 50.32 11.64 -34.13
CA PHE A 479 48.93 11.17 -34.04
C PHE A 479 48.02 12.32 -34.49
N GLN A 480 47.37 12.17 -35.64
CA GLN A 480 46.28 13.07 -36.05
C GLN A 480 45.04 12.82 -35.18
N PRO A 481 44.50 13.81 -34.47
CA PRO A 481 43.12 13.78 -34.02
C PRO A 481 42.25 14.27 -35.18
N SER A 482 41.42 13.40 -35.75
CA SER A 482 40.41 13.78 -36.74
C SER A 482 39.30 14.60 -36.04
N ALA A 483 39.51 15.92 -35.94
CA ALA A 483 38.49 16.87 -35.53
C ALA A 483 37.51 17.10 -36.68
N LYS A 484 36.34 16.45 -36.61
CA LYS A 484 35.07 16.86 -37.20
C LYS A 484 33.95 16.03 -36.55
N PRO A 485 32.98 16.62 -35.85
CA PRO A 485 31.73 15.91 -35.61
C PRO A 485 31.06 15.68 -36.99
N PRO A 486 30.53 14.49 -37.29
CA PRO A 486 29.71 14.33 -38.48
C PRO A 486 28.50 15.26 -38.38
N PRO A 487 28.07 15.89 -39.49
CA PRO A 487 26.85 16.71 -39.49
C PRO A 487 25.68 15.84 -39.04
N ALA A 488 24.78 16.40 -38.22
CA ALA A 488 23.55 15.73 -37.83
C ALA A 488 22.84 15.23 -39.09
N PRO A 489 22.59 13.91 -39.23
CA PRO A 489 21.97 13.39 -40.43
C PRO A 489 20.56 13.97 -40.53
N ALA A 490 20.22 14.46 -41.73
CA ALA A 490 18.85 14.78 -42.08
C ALA A 490 17.96 13.59 -41.69
N THR A 491 16.85 13.87 -41.03
CA THR A 491 15.83 12.91 -40.62
C THR A 491 15.31 12.17 -41.86
N ASN A 492 16.01 11.10 -42.24
CA ASN A 492 15.56 10.20 -43.28
C ASN A 492 14.27 9.54 -42.79
N SER A 493 13.29 9.45 -43.69
CA SER A 493 11.90 9.05 -43.47
C SER A 493 11.68 7.61 -42.96
N ASP A 494 12.72 6.94 -42.48
CA ASP A 494 12.67 5.56 -41.99
C ASP A 494 13.35 5.52 -40.62
N GLY A 495 12.56 5.69 -39.55
CA GLY A 495 13.02 5.71 -38.15
C GLY A 495 13.87 4.51 -37.72
N LYS A 496 14.00 3.48 -38.57
CA LYS A 496 14.91 2.33 -38.42
C LYS A 496 16.37 2.72 -38.31
N THR A 497 16.83 3.73 -39.06
CA THR A 497 18.26 4.14 -39.07
C THR A 497 18.64 4.78 -37.73
N ALA A 498 17.75 5.61 -37.18
CA ALA A 498 17.96 6.24 -35.87
C ALA A 498 18.05 5.22 -34.73
N VAL A 499 17.22 4.17 -34.75
CA VAL A 499 17.23 3.13 -33.70
C VAL A 499 18.54 2.35 -33.72
N THR A 500 19.00 1.93 -34.91
CA THR A 500 20.29 1.23 -35.03
C THR A 500 21.45 2.10 -34.56
N GLU A 501 21.42 3.40 -34.83
CA GLU A 501 22.42 4.37 -34.37
C GLU A 501 22.41 4.51 -32.84
N ILE A 502 21.23 4.62 -32.22
CA ILE A 502 21.07 4.66 -30.76
C ILE A 502 21.62 3.38 -30.12
N VAL A 503 21.20 2.20 -30.61
CA VAL A 503 21.64 0.90 -30.08
C VAL A 503 23.16 0.78 -30.17
N ASN A 504 23.73 1.11 -31.33
CA ASN A 504 25.18 1.07 -31.53
C ASN A 504 25.93 2.07 -30.64
N SER A 505 25.33 3.24 -30.38
CA SER A 505 25.95 4.24 -29.49
C SER A 505 26.16 3.71 -28.08
N PHE A 506 25.25 2.89 -27.55
CA PHE A 506 25.43 2.23 -26.24
C PHE A 506 26.36 1.02 -26.31
N LEU A 507 26.24 0.15 -27.33
CA LEU A 507 27.07 -1.05 -27.46
C LEU A 507 28.56 -0.73 -27.70
N CYS A 508 28.84 0.40 -28.36
CA CYS A 508 30.19 0.88 -28.62
C CYS A 508 30.71 1.86 -27.56
N LEU A 509 29.91 2.16 -26.52
CA LEU A 509 30.27 3.17 -25.52
C LEU A 509 31.44 2.71 -24.64
N VAL A 510 31.44 1.43 -24.25
CA VAL A 510 32.54 0.84 -23.49
C VAL A 510 33.68 0.49 -24.44
N PRO A 511 34.95 0.86 -24.14
CA PRO A 511 36.09 0.56 -25.01
C PRO A 511 36.45 -0.92 -24.98
N GLU A 512 37.08 -1.43 -26.05
CA GLU A 512 37.44 -2.85 -26.19
C GLU A 512 38.34 -3.37 -25.06
N GLU A 513 39.23 -2.53 -24.52
CA GLU A 513 40.09 -2.88 -23.38
C GLU A 513 39.31 -3.14 -22.08
N ALA A 514 38.07 -2.63 -22.00
CA ALA A 514 37.16 -2.78 -20.88
C ALA A 514 35.98 -3.73 -21.18
N LYS A 515 35.97 -4.39 -22.34
CA LYS A 515 34.99 -5.43 -22.67
C LYS A 515 35.50 -6.80 -22.26
N THR A 516 34.60 -7.57 -21.66
CA THR A 516 34.87 -8.97 -21.28
C THR A 516 34.09 -9.99 -22.09
N SER A 517 33.04 -9.54 -22.77
CA SER A 517 32.15 -10.35 -23.62
C SER A 517 32.87 -11.20 -24.67
N ALA A 518 33.96 -10.70 -25.28
CA ALA A 518 34.71 -11.45 -26.29
C ALA A 518 35.41 -12.72 -25.75
N PHE A 519 35.60 -12.81 -24.44
CA PHE A 519 36.35 -13.89 -23.78
C PHE A 519 35.45 -14.91 -23.08
N LEU A 520 34.14 -14.76 -23.18
CA LEU A 520 33.16 -15.63 -22.53
C LEU A 520 32.28 -16.33 -23.57
N GLU A 521 31.98 -17.61 -23.34
CA GLU A 521 30.92 -18.35 -24.03
C GLU A 521 29.55 -17.93 -23.47
N GLU A 522 29.26 -16.63 -23.48
CA GLU A 522 27.99 -16.11 -22.99
C GLU A 522 26.86 -16.36 -23.99
N THR A 523 25.63 -16.50 -23.46
CA THR A 523 24.44 -16.35 -24.28
C THR A 523 24.53 -14.99 -24.96
N GLY A 524 24.41 -14.94 -26.29
CA GLY A 524 24.59 -13.71 -27.05
C GLY A 524 23.67 -12.57 -26.58
N TYR A 525 23.90 -11.38 -27.15
CA TYR A 525 23.10 -10.17 -26.90
C TYR A 525 21.57 -10.39 -27.01
N ASP A 526 21.13 -11.44 -27.73
CA ASP A 526 19.73 -11.86 -27.84
C ASP A 526 19.03 -12.10 -26.49
N THR A 527 19.74 -12.55 -25.44
CA THR A 527 19.14 -12.72 -24.11
C THR A 527 18.68 -11.38 -23.52
N TYR A 528 19.51 -10.33 -23.63
CA TYR A 528 19.14 -8.99 -23.16
C TYR A 528 17.94 -8.46 -23.93
N VAL A 529 17.87 -8.70 -25.23
CA VAL A 529 16.74 -8.28 -26.07
C VAL A 529 15.46 -9.01 -25.65
N HIS A 530 15.52 -10.32 -25.41
CA HIS A 530 14.37 -11.10 -24.96
C HIS A 530 13.87 -10.63 -23.58
N ASP A 531 14.77 -10.43 -22.64
CA ASP A 531 14.42 -9.99 -21.28
C ASP A 531 13.87 -8.56 -21.28
N ALA A 532 14.52 -7.64 -22.01
CA ALA A 532 14.02 -6.28 -22.21
C ALA A 532 12.63 -6.26 -22.86
N TYR A 533 12.36 -7.17 -23.80
CA TYR A 533 11.05 -7.28 -24.44
C TYR A 533 9.97 -7.69 -23.44
N GLY A 534 10.22 -8.72 -22.63
CA GLY A 534 9.29 -9.15 -21.58
C GLY A 534 8.98 -8.03 -20.57
N LEU A 535 10.03 -7.38 -20.07
CA LEU A 535 9.91 -6.26 -19.13
C LEU A 535 9.19 -5.05 -19.74
N PHE A 536 9.48 -4.73 -21.00
CA PHE A 536 8.84 -3.62 -21.70
C PHE A 536 7.35 -3.89 -21.96
N GLN A 537 6.99 -5.13 -22.31
CA GLN A 537 5.59 -5.52 -22.47
C GLN A 537 4.82 -5.41 -21.15
N GLU A 538 5.39 -5.90 -20.06
CA GLU A 538 4.78 -5.78 -18.73
C GLU A 538 4.57 -4.31 -18.36
N CYS A 539 5.61 -3.49 -18.49
CA CYS A 539 5.54 -2.05 -18.24
C CYS A 539 4.46 -1.38 -19.10
N SER A 540 4.46 -1.65 -20.40
CA SER A 540 3.49 -1.08 -21.35
C SER A 540 2.05 -1.46 -21.02
N SER A 541 1.81 -2.73 -20.68
CA SER A 541 0.48 -3.20 -20.28
C SER A 541 -0.04 -2.49 -19.02
N ARG A 542 0.87 -2.25 -18.06
CA ARG A 542 0.57 -1.60 -16.78
C ARG A 542 0.18 -0.13 -16.96
N VAL A 543 0.83 0.57 -17.89
CA VAL A 543 0.64 2.02 -18.10
C VAL A 543 -0.27 2.37 -19.27
N ALA A 544 -0.73 1.38 -20.06
CA ALA A 544 -1.62 1.58 -21.20
C ALA A 544 -2.85 2.48 -20.91
N PRO A 545 -3.50 2.40 -19.72
CA PRO A 545 -4.67 3.25 -19.43
C PRO A 545 -4.37 4.74 -19.28
N TRP A 546 -3.10 5.16 -19.14
CA TRP A 546 -2.74 6.55 -18.82
C TRP A 546 -2.77 7.49 -20.03
N GLY A 547 -2.84 6.95 -21.26
CA GLY A 547 -3.05 7.77 -22.46
C GLY A 547 -1.87 8.69 -22.80
N TRP A 548 -0.66 8.14 -22.83
CA TRP A 548 0.57 8.89 -23.11
C TRP A 548 0.56 9.65 -24.44
N PRO A 549 1.27 10.80 -24.52
CA PRO A 549 1.39 11.54 -25.77
C PRO A 549 2.16 10.72 -26.82
N LEU A 550 1.80 10.91 -28.09
CA LEU A 550 2.44 10.21 -29.23
C LEU A 550 3.89 10.66 -29.49
N GLY A 551 4.26 11.85 -29.03
CA GLY A 551 5.57 12.43 -29.20
C GLY A 551 5.77 13.63 -28.25
N PRO A 552 7.02 14.12 -28.12
CA PRO A 552 7.30 15.27 -27.27
C PRO A 552 6.65 16.54 -27.84
N THR A 553 6.21 17.44 -26.96
CA THR A 553 5.65 18.74 -27.37
C THR A 553 6.73 19.53 -28.15
N PRO A 554 6.40 20.09 -29.33
CA PRO A 554 7.31 20.95 -30.06
C PRO A 554 7.75 22.16 -29.21
N LEU A 555 9.03 22.51 -29.27
CA LEU A 555 9.55 23.69 -28.58
C LEU A 555 9.08 24.95 -29.31
N ASP A 556 8.62 25.94 -28.56
CA ASP A 556 8.37 27.28 -29.10
C ASP A 556 9.71 28.04 -29.21
N PRO A 557 10.15 28.43 -30.42
CA PRO A 557 11.38 29.20 -30.61
C PRO A 557 11.36 30.57 -29.93
N HIS A 558 10.19 31.10 -29.59
CA HIS A 558 10.03 32.43 -29.00
C HIS A 558 9.99 32.44 -27.47
N GLU A 559 10.01 31.28 -26.82
CA GLU A 559 10.00 31.20 -25.36
C GLU A 559 11.43 31.38 -24.81
N PRO A 560 11.65 32.28 -23.83
CA PRO A 560 12.98 32.55 -23.28
C PRO A 560 13.61 31.29 -22.70
N GLU A 561 14.93 31.16 -22.83
CA GLU A 561 15.70 30.09 -22.18
C GLU A 561 15.55 30.20 -20.66
N GLN A 562 15.15 29.10 -20.03
CA GLN A 562 14.97 28.98 -18.60
C GLN A 562 15.98 27.98 -18.02
N PRO A 563 16.45 28.19 -16.78
CA PRO A 563 17.31 27.21 -16.13
C PRO A 563 16.57 25.88 -15.99
N PHE A 564 17.18 24.81 -16.46
CA PHE A 564 16.65 23.46 -16.32
C PHE A 564 17.16 22.81 -15.04
N PHE A 565 16.27 22.05 -14.40
CA PHE A 565 16.61 21.16 -13.30
C PHE A 565 15.91 19.83 -13.53
N GLU A 566 16.66 18.74 -13.56
CA GLU A 566 16.13 17.40 -13.82
C GLU A 566 15.27 16.82 -12.69
N GLY A 567 15.21 17.53 -11.56
CA GLY A 567 14.58 17.06 -10.33
C GLY A 567 15.55 16.30 -9.44
N HIS A 568 15.28 16.30 -8.13
CA HIS A 568 16.15 15.68 -7.13
C HIS A 568 16.37 14.18 -7.38
N PHE A 569 15.36 13.46 -7.89
CA PHE A 569 15.45 12.02 -8.12
C PHE A 569 16.41 11.67 -9.27
N LEU A 570 16.24 12.27 -10.45
CA LEU A 570 17.15 12.06 -11.58
C LEU A 570 18.55 12.59 -11.29
N ARG A 571 18.66 13.74 -10.61
CA ARG A 571 19.95 14.28 -10.17
C ARG A 571 20.71 13.28 -9.30
N MET A 572 20.05 12.71 -8.29
CA MET A 572 20.65 11.70 -7.41
C MET A 572 21.09 10.46 -8.19
N LEU A 573 20.25 9.94 -9.09
CA LEU A 573 20.62 8.78 -9.91
C LEU A 573 21.82 9.07 -10.83
N PHE A 574 21.89 10.25 -11.43
CA PHE A 574 23.01 10.67 -12.28
C PHE A 574 24.30 10.92 -11.49
N ASP A 575 24.18 11.43 -10.26
CA ASP A 575 25.31 11.62 -9.34
C ASP A 575 25.87 10.27 -8.85
N ARG A 576 24.99 9.29 -8.60
CA ARG A 576 25.37 7.90 -8.31
C ARG A 576 25.96 7.19 -9.53
N MET A 577 25.38 7.35 -10.71
CA MET A 577 25.89 6.79 -11.97
C MET A 577 27.30 7.34 -12.30
N SER A 578 27.53 8.64 -12.03
CA SER A 578 28.85 9.27 -12.17
C SER A 578 29.95 8.64 -11.29
N ARG A 579 29.56 7.94 -10.21
CA ARG A 579 30.45 7.29 -9.24
C ARG A 579 30.48 5.76 -9.38
N ILE A 580 29.96 5.19 -10.47
CA ILE A 580 29.88 3.73 -10.67
C ILE A 580 31.24 3.01 -10.50
N LEU A 581 32.35 3.70 -10.81
CA LEU A 581 33.71 3.17 -10.70
C LEU A 581 34.30 3.22 -9.26
N GLU A 582 33.59 3.84 -8.32
CA GLU A 582 34.08 4.17 -6.98
C GLU A 582 33.17 3.65 -5.86
N GLN A 583 32.02 3.08 -6.19
CA GLN A 583 31.03 2.63 -5.22
C GLN A 583 30.86 1.10 -5.27
N PRO A 584 30.30 0.48 -4.21
CA PRO A 584 30.21 -0.97 -4.11
C PRO A 584 29.39 -1.61 -5.24
N TYR A 585 29.77 -2.83 -5.60
CA TYR A 585 29.08 -3.63 -6.62
C TYR A 585 27.56 -3.73 -6.40
N SER A 586 27.12 -4.02 -5.18
CA SER A 586 25.69 -4.15 -4.85
C SER A 586 24.91 -2.86 -5.03
N LEU A 587 25.52 -1.71 -4.73
CA LEU A 587 24.93 -0.39 -4.95
C LEU A 587 24.83 -0.09 -6.46
N ASN A 588 25.87 -0.41 -7.23
CA ASN A 588 25.86 -0.26 -8.69
C ASN A 588 24.72 -1.05 -9.35
N LEU A 589 24.52 -2.31 -8.94
CA LEU A 589 23.41 -3.12 -9.43
C LEU A 589 22.06 -2.45 -9.14
N GLN A 590 21.90 -1.89 -7.94
CA GLN A 590 20.64 -1.27 -7.56
C GLN A 590 20.37 0.04 -8.32
N VAL A 591 21.38 0.89 -8.52
CA VAL A 591 21.27 2.15 -9.28
C VAL A 591 20.92 1.88 -10.74
N THR A 592 21.62 0.93 -11.36
CA THR A 592 21.37 0.52 -12.75
C THR A 592 19.98 -0.10 -12.92
N SER A 593 19.55 -0.94 -11.97
CA SER A 593 18.19 -1.51 -11.97
C SER A 593 17.08 -0.43 -11.96
N VAL A 594 17.23 0.63 -11.13
CA VAL A 594 16.28 1.76 -11.10
C VAL A 594 16.29 2.52 -12.44
N LEU A 595 17.47 2.80 -13.00
CA LEU A 595 17.58 3.50 -14.28
C LEU A 595 17.00 2.69 -15.44
N SER A 596 17.27 1.37 -15.51
CA SER A 596 16.68 0.46 -16.50
C SER A 596 15.15 0.44 -16.38
N ARG A 597 14.63 0.40 -15.15
CA ARG A 597 13.19 0.48 -14.88
C ARG A 597 12.55 1.77 -15.36
N LEU A 598 13.21 2.90 -15.18
CA LEU A 598 12.77 4.19 -15.72
C LEU A 598 12.80 4.16 -17.26
N ALA A 599 13.88 3.67 -17.86
CA ALA A 599 14.03 3.61 -19.31
C ALA A 599 12.95 2.76 -20.00
N LEU A 600 12.39 1.76 -19.31
CA LEU A 600 11.28 0.91 -19.79
C LEU A 600 9.94 1.65 -19.93
N PHE A 601 9.74 2.82 -19.34
CA PHE A 601 8.46 3.54 -19.50
C PHE A 601 8.25 3.99 -20.97
N PRO A 602 7.09 3.68 -21.59
CA PRO A 602 6.75 4.09 -22.96
C PRO A 602 6.31 5.56 -23.02
N HIS A 603 7.16 6.48 -22.53
CA HIS A 603 6.91 7.92 -22.54
C HIS A 603 7.95 8.64 -23.41
N PRO A 604 7.55 9.55 -24.34
CA PRO A 604 8.49 10.24 -25.22
C PRO A 604 9.58 11.03 -24.51
N LEU A 605 9.25 11.80 -23.45
CA LEU A 605 10.25 12.57 -22.68
C LEU A 605 11.26 11.69 -21.93
N ILE A 606 10.82 10.53 -21.44
CA ILE A 606 11.72 9.59 -20.75
C ILE A 606 12.65 8.94 -21.77
N HIS A 607 12.10 8.57 -22.93
CA HIS A 607 12.91 8.04 -24.03
C HIS A 607 13.95 9.06 -24.50
N GLU A 608 13.53 10.29 -24.79
CA GLU A 608 14.43 11.38 -25.17
C GLU A 608 15.52 11.53 -24.11
N TYR A 609 15.16 11.85 -22.86
CA TYR A 609 16.13 12.22 -21.83
C TYR A 609 17.08 11.09 -21.37
N LEU A 610 16.65 9.82 -21.40
CA LEU A 610 17.44 8.68 -20.92
C LEU A 610 18.11 7.87 -22.03
N LEU A 611 17.54 7.81 -23.23
CA LEU A 611 17.96 6.86 -24.27
C LEU A 611 18.41 7.52 -25.58
N ASP A 612 18.12 8.80 -25.82
CA ASP A 612 18.59 9.49 -27.02
C ASP A 612 20.01 10.06 -26.80
N PRO A 613 21.05 9.54 -27.49
CA PRO A 613 22.41 10.05 -27.39
C PRO A 613 22.62 11.33 -28.19
N TYR A 614 21.67 11.73 -29.05
CA TYR A 614 21.78 12.84 -29.99
C TYR A 614 21.01 14.09 -29.55
N ILE A 615 20.54 14.13 -28.31
CA ILE A 615 19.90 15.33 -27.74
C ILE A 615 20.87 16.51 -27.81
N ASN A 616 20.43 17.62 -28.40
CA ASN A 616 21.12 18.88 -28.31
C ASN A 616 20.90 19.51 -26.92
N LEU A 617 21.73 19.14 -25.95
CA LEU A 617 21.57 19.59 -24.57
C LEU A 617 21.85 21.08 -24.41
N ALA A 618 21.00 21.77 -23.66
CA ALA A 618 21.24 23.15 -23.26
C ALA A 618 22.50 23.27 -22.37
N PRO A 619 23.19 24.43 -22.36
CA PRO A 619 24.40 24.61 -21.56
C PRO A 619 24.20 24.24 -20.09
N GLY A 620 25.13 23.44 -19.54
CA GLY A 620 25.08 22.99 -18.15
C GLY A 620 24.09 21.85 -17.86
N CYS A 621 23.30 21.41 -18.83
CA CYS A 621 22.43 20.25 -18.71
C CYS A 621 23.18 18.95 -18.97
N ARG A 622 22.62 17.83 -18.49
CA ARG A 622 23.15 16.48 -18.70
C ARG A 622 22.03 15.51 -19.03
N SER A 623 22.30 14.54 -19.90
CA SER A 623 21.46 13.35 -20.10
C SER A 623 22.14 12.11 -19.50
N LEU A 624 21.41 10.99 -19.40
CA LEU A 624 22.01 9.72 -18.98
C LEU A 624 23.20 9.35 -19.88
N PHE A 625 23.06 9.50 -21.20
CA PHE A 625 24.14 9.22 -22.14
C PHE A 625 25.37 10.11 -21.90
N SER A 626 25.18 11.42 -21.68
CA SER A 626 26.30 12.34 -21.39
C SER A 626 27.03 11.98 -20.09
N VAL A 627 26.32 11.50 -19.07
CA VAL A 627 26.90 11.02 -17.82
C VAL A 627 27.75 9.77 -18.08
N LEU A 628 27.25 8.81 -18.86
CA LEU A 628 27.99 7.60 -19.23
C LEU A 628 29.26 7.95 -20.03
N VAL A 629 29.18 8.85 -21.01
CA VAL A 629 30.36 9.32 -21.76
C VAL A 629 31.43 9.88 -20.83
N ARG A 630 31.03 10.69 -19.83
CA ARG A 630 31.98 11.25 -18.84
C ARG A 630 32.62 10.17 -17.97
N VAL A 631 31.85 9.17 -17.55
CA VAL A 631 32.35 8.00 -16.79
C VAL A 631 33.34 7.20 -17.64
N ILE A 632 33.06 6.98 -18.93
CA ILE A 632 33.99 6.30 -19.84
C ILE A 632 35.28 7.10 -20.03
N GLY A 633 35.20 8.43 -20.17
CA GLY A 633 36.38 9.28 -20.24
C GLY A 633 37.29 9.15 -19.01
N ASP A 634 36.71 9.11 -17.81
CA ASP A 634 37.44 8.85 -16.57
C ASP A 634 38.00 7.42 -16.51
N LEU A 635 37.21 6.41 -16.91
CA LEU A 635 37.66 5.02 -17.00
C LEU A 635 38.91 4.90 -17.89
N MET A 636 38.91 5.51 -19.08
CA MET A 636 40.06 5.45 -19.99
C MET A 636 41.33 6.01 -19.38
N GLN A 637 41.24 7.06 -18.55
CA GLN A 637 42.39 7.59 -17.82
C GLN A 637 42.86 6.64 -16.71
N ARG A 638 41.94 5.92 -16.05
CA ARG A 638 42.26 4.99 -14.97
C ARG A 638 42.84 3.66 -15.48
N ILE A 639 42.38 3.15 -16.62
CA ILE A 639 42.88 1.91 -17.23
C ILE A 639 44.39 1.95 -17.41
N GLN A 640 44.94 3.10 -17.84
CA GLN A 640 46.38 3.26 -18.05
C GLN A 640 47.23 3.11 -16.78
N ARG A 641 46.62 3.24 -15.60
CA ARG A 641 47.29 3.12 -14.30
C ARG A 641 47.20 1.72 -13.71
N VAL A 642 46.39 0.83 -14.31
CA VAL A 642 46.15 -0.52 -13.80
C VAL A 642 46.90 -1.54 -14.66
N PRO A 643 47.96 -2.19 -14.15
CA PRO A 643 48.68 -3.19 -14.92
C PRO A 643 47.82 -4.43 -15.15
N GLN A 644 47.91 -4.99 -16.37
CA GLN A 644 47.17 -6.19 -16.79
C GLN A 644 45.64 -6.06 -16.65
N PHE A 645 45.12 -4.85 -16.89
CA PHE A 645 43.71 -4.52 -16.68
C PHE A 645 42.73 -5.54 -17.32
N PRO A 646 42.83 -5.93 -18.60
CA PRO A 646 41.86 -6.87 -19.20
C PRO A 646 41.84 -8.23 -18.52
N GLY A 647 43.01 -8.75 -18.12
CA GLY A 647 43.12 -10.02 -17.40
C GLY A 647 42.51 -9.97 -16.01
N LYS A 648 42.76 -8.88 -15.27
CA LYS A 648 42.16 -8.66 -13.94
C LYS A 648 40.64 -8.47 -14.03
N LEU A 649 40.15 -7.74 -15.03
CA LEU A 649 38.73 -7.53 -15.26
C LEU A 649 38.00 -8.85 -15.54
N LEU A 650 38.56 -9.68 -16.42
CA LEU A 650 38.01 -11.00 -16.72
C LEU A 650 37.98 -11.90 -15.48
N LEU A 651 39.02 -11.85 -14.65
CA LEU A 651 39.06 -12.60 -13.38
C LEU A 651 37.95 -12.15 -12.42
N VAL A 652 37.79 -10.84 -12.22
CA VAL A 652 36.72 -10.29 -11.38
C VAL A 652 35.34 -10.69 -11.90
N ARG A 653 35.09 -10.65 -13.21
CA ARG A 653 33.83 -11.12 -13.79
C ARG A 653 33.56 -12.59 -13.47
N LYS A 654 34.56 -13.46 -13.61
CA LYS A 654 34.44 -14.88 -13.26
C LYS A 654 34.18 -15.10 -11.75
N GLN A 655 34.75 -14.25 -10.89
CA GLN A 655 34.46 -14.27 -9.45
C GLN A 655 33.01 -13.87 -9.17
N LEU A 656 32.50 -12.81 -9.81
CA LEU A 656 31.11 -12.35 -9.67
C LEU A 656 30.10 -13.40 -10.17
N MET A 657 30.47 -14.19 -11.18
CA MET A 657 29.67 -15.32 -11.68
C MET A 657 29.80 -16.60 -10.83
N GLY A 658 30.58 -16.57 -9.74
CA GLY A 658 30.80 -17.74 -8.87
C GLY A 658 31.66 -18.84 -9.48
N GLN A 659 32.34 -18.59 -10.60
CA GLN A 659 33.18 -19.58 -11.29
C GLN A 659 34.56 -19.73 -10.64
N VAL A 660 35.04 -18.69 -9.95
CA VAL A 660 36.36 -18.63 -9.32
C VAL A 660 36.21 -18.11 -7.90
N PRO A 661 36.98 -18.63 -6.91
CA PRO A 661 36.99 -18.09 -5.56
C PRO A 661 37.34 -16.59 -5.51
N GLY A 662 36.74 -15.88 -4.55
CA GLY A 662 36.99 -14.46 -4.32
C GLY A 662 38.36 -14.22 -3.69
N GLU A 663 39.38 -14.03 -4.52
CA GLU A 663 40.68 -13.50 -4.10
C GLU A 663 40.62 -11.96 -4.09
N GLN A 664 41.16 -11.34 -3.04
CA GLN A 664 41.22 -9.89 -2.94
C GLN A 664 42.23 -9.34 -3.94
N LEU A 665 41.74 -8.50 -4.86
CA LEU A 665 42.53 -7.89 -5.93
C LEU A 665 42.67 -6.39 -5.70
N ASP A 666 43.82 -5.84 -6.11
CA ASP A 666 43.96 -4.39 -6.21
C ASP A 666 42.91 -3.82 -7.16
N HIS A 667 42.35 -2.66 -6.81
CA HIS A 667 41.32 -1.97 -7.61
C HIS A 667 40.01 -2.77 -7.81
N GLN A 668 39.67 -3.66 -6.88
CA GLN A 668 38.45 -4.48 -6.97
C GLN A 668 37.17 -3.68 -7.22
N THR A 669 36.94 -2.58 -6.50
CA THR A 669 35.76 -1.71 -6.68
C THR A 669 35.67 -1.14 -8.10
N LEU A 670 36.79 -0.67 -8.64
CA LEU A 670 36.86 -0.15 -10.02
C LEU A 670 36.50 -1.26 -11.01
N LEU A 671 37.13 -2.43 -10.90
CA LEU A 671 36.91 -3.55 -11.81
C LEU A 671 35.46 -4.06 -11.76
N GLN A 672 34.87 -4.15 -10.57
CA GLN A 672 33.45 -4.48 -10.40
C GLN A 672 32.54 -3.42 -11.03
N GLY A 673 32.85 -2.13 -10.85
CA GLY A 673 32.14 -1.03 -11.49
C GLY A 673 32.18 -1.09 -13.01
N VAL A 674 33.32 -1.46 -13.60
CA VAL A 674 33.48 -1.64 -15.05
C VAL A 674 32.63 -2.79 -15.57
N VAL A 675 32.58 -3.92 -14.85
CA VAL A 675 31.70 -5.04 -15.23
C VAL A 675 30.24 -4.57 -15.25
N VAL A 676 29.77 -3.90 -14.19
CA VAL A 676 28.37 -3.41 -14.15
C VAL A 676 28.11 -2.38 -15.26
N LEU A 677 29.08 -1.52 -15.57
CA LEU A 677 28.96 -0.54 -16.64
C LEU A 677 28.83 -1.19 -18.03
N GLU A 678 29.61 -2.24 -18.31
CA GLU A 678 29.49 -3.04 -19.54
C GLU A 678 28.09 -3.65 -19.67
N GLU A 679 27.60 -4.27 -18.59
CA GLU A 679 26.28 -4.93 -18.58
C GLU A 679 25.13 -3.94 -18.72
N PHE A 680 25.20 -2.81 -18.02
CA PHE A 680 24.19 -1.77 -18.09
C PHE A 680 24.09 -1.13 -19.49
N CYS A 681 25.23 -0.94 -20.18
CA CYS A 681 25.21 -0.44 -21.57
C CYS A 681 24.52 -1.43 -22.52
N LYS A 682 24.72 -2.74 -22.35
CA LYS A 682 24.01 -3.78 -23.12
C LYS A 682 22.51 -3.75 -22.82
N GLU A 683 22.13 -3.62 -21.55
CA GLU A 683 20.73 -3.54 -21.13
C GLU A 683 20.03 -2.30 -21.71
N LEU A 684 20.64 -1.11 -21.63
CA LEU A 684 20.08 0.11 -22.23
C LEU A 684 19.94 0.00 -23.74
N ALA A 685 20.92 -0.59 -24.42
CA ALA A 685 20.84 -0.86 -25.85
C ALA A 685 19.65 -1.78 -26.18
N ALA A 686 19.44 -2.83 -25.38
CA ALA A 686 18.33 -3.76 -25.58
C ALA A 686 16.97 -3.09 -25.33
N ILE A 687 16.86 -2.27 -24.28
CA ILE A 687 15.68 -1.45 -24.00
C ILE A 687 15.39 -0.50 -25.16
N ALA A 688 16.40 0.20 -25.68
CA ALA A 688 16.25 1.09 -26.83
C ALA A 688 15.76 0.33 -28.07
N PHE A 689 16.28 -0.88 -28.32
CA PHE A 689 15.87 -1.72 -29.44
C PHE A 689 14.39 -2.16 -29.34
N VAL A 690 13.94 -2.66 -28.18
CA VAL A 690 12.57 -3.19 -28.03
C VAL A 690 11.49 -2.10 -28.02
N LYS A 691 11.85 -0.86 -27.67
CA LYS A 691 10.92 0.29 -27.75
C LYS A 691 10.66 0.72 -29.19
N PHE A 692 11.55 0.39 -30.11
CA PHE A 692 11.44 0.75 -31.53
C PHE A 692 11.76 -0.46 -32.42
N PRO A 693 10.93 -1.51 -32.40
CA PRO A 693 11.20 -2.69 -33.19
C PRO A 693 11.28 -2.33 -34.69
N PRO A 694 12.22 -2.92 -35.46
CA PRO A 694 12.40 -2.65 -36.89
C PRO A 694 11.16 -2.99 -37.74
N HIS A 695 10.17 -3.67 -37.14
CA HIS A 695 8.85 -3.95 -37.68
C HIS A 695 7.81 -3.34 -36.72
N GLY A 696 7.55 -2.04 -36.88
CA GLY A 696 6.78 -1.26 -35.90
C GLY A 696 5.29 -1.64 -35.79
N PRO A 697 4.64 -1.36 -34.64
CA PRO A 697 3.19 -1.38 -34.50
C PRO A 697 2.56 0.00 -34.77
N HIS A 698 3.09 0.77 -35.73
CA HIS A 698 2.43 2.01 -36.22
C HIS A 698 1.36 1.74 -37.30
N LEU A 699 0.82 0.52 -37.35
CA LEU A 699 -0.44 0.26 -38.04
C LEU A 699 -1.55 0.19 -36.99
N HIS A 700 -2.13 1.35 -36.70
CA HIS A 700 -3.50 1.44 -36.21
C HIS A 700 -4.40 0.66 -37.20
N LEU A 701 -4.72 -0.59 -36.88
CA LEU A 701 -5.87 -1.26 -37.47
C LEU A 701 -7.10 -0.51 -36.99
N SER A 702 -7.58 0.40 -37.84
CA SER A 702 -8.97 0.84 -37.78
C SER A 702 -9.85 -0.42 -37.82
N PRO A 703 -10.90 -0.54 -36.98
CA PRO A 703 -11.83 -1.64 -37.13
C PRO A 703 -12.44 -1.54 -38.54
N PRO A 704 -12.65 -2.67 -39.25
CA PRO A 704 -13.22 -2.63 -40.58
C PRO A 704 -14.61 -1.99 -40.48
N ARG A 705 -14.83 -0.94 -41.28
CA ARG A 705 -16.17 -0.39 -41.49
C ARG A 705 -17.05 -1.53 -41.96
N GLU A 706 -18.10 -1.83 -41.20
CA GLU A 706 -19.21 -2.67 -41.66
C GLU A 706 -19.74 -2.06 -42.95
N GLY A 707 -19.39 -2.69 -44.06
CA GLY A 707 -19.97 -2.42 -45.37
C GLY A 707 -21.33 -3.09 -45.42
N HIS A 708 -22.38 -2.29 -45.53
CA HIS A 708 -23.66 -2.72 -46.03
C HIS A 708 -23.49 -3.37 -47.42
N VAL A 709 -23.83 -4.66 -47.50
CA VAL A 709 -24.65 -5.24 -48.58
C VAL A 709 -25.69 -6.14 -47.94
#